data_AF-A0A3A8L286-F1
#
_entry.id   AF-A0A3A8L286-F1
#
_cell.length_a   1.000
_cell.length_b   1.000
_cell.length_c   1.000
_cell.angle_alpha   90.00
_cell.angle_beta   90.00
_cell.angle_gamma   90.00
#
_symmetry.space_group_name_H-M   'P 1'
#
loop_
_entity.id
_entity.type
_entity.pdbx_description
1 polymer ?
#
loop_
_entity_poly.entity_id
_entity_poly.type
_entity_poly.pdbx_seq_one_letter_code
_entity_poly.pdbx_strand_id
1 'polypeptide(L)'
;MSAVKRLSMELDGWQAAWKQLDAFLDRVDGAAEQDSPYVQTVCALLPVFSVIERARRRAVGIALSPALPSAPGGAGLPGLTTAALVGGEQRLPGVEELEFAVGTIGTNSDGELTKASVLAGTVTLFAFRDEKHGGEVAVRVPTYDFGPLLASGIVDEAIDAGLFSTDQRRAAAEGDAAEMKTWTGLRATRRGELTTTAETVPLSSVLNGLSTSSLPGAFDPVASGAATCRDECLADRGVLLQAKTTVEEQGADVALTDALQRAADSLQGQATDYGTVATALQPPRTATHSPTALADLQATLRRADSPGLPGQLSIEMTLLDVEAGKGMDDAVAARLAYPDGSLRMLRTLEWSLRFHWVFRQRWFDARNRAVLAPLLRQVLKPFCDSLTRVLAGTSTGIPLVGAVTVVKDTPTQATALSVTPTADLTKVQAGHVAHVGGERPTLALVLGWEVKGGPPGDMRLRITPLNVSIATDAKLPGVAGLVRSGATVSGSAVSLSTQELLEGQSAAGPQADGIVQETLALGTRLTLLLGQGGNALGLVPPTVPAPYPGQTFKLLPPVEVGATRLFLDGIPLASTSGSTTPVQVARPGELLLVRGADDEGTWWQGVAQVDTVSVLTGAAARDEDPVTATPTPVCCGDDEEVVVITLRDLQLPKALVRDVTLRRDFKGFGGPSLATGVMLPIELDPGTVNVTVQDGGVTKTVLRDPELRVAAAVLKTWLGGPT
;
A
#
# COMPACT_ATOMS: atom_id res chain seq x y z
N MET A 1 -14.58 32.73 -17.45
CA MET A 1 -14.17 31.88 -16.30
C MET A 1 -12.66 31.96 -16.15
N SER A 2 -12.13 32.33 -14.99
CA SER A 2 -10.67 32.50 -14.78
C SER A 2 -9.92 31.16 -14.84
N ALA A 3 -8.63 31.21 -15.18
CA ALA A 3 -7.77 30.02 -15.22
C ALA A 3 -7.71 29.30 -13.85
N VAL A 4 -7.67 30.07 -12.76
CA VAL A 4 -7.72 29.57 -11.37
C VAL A 4 -9.00 28.76 -11.12
N LYS A 5 -10.17 29.28 -11.51
CA LYS A 5 -11.44 28.56 -11.32
C LYS A 5 -11.51 27.29 -12.16
N ARG A 6 -11.00 27.34 -13.40
CA ARG A 6 -10.90 26.15 -14.26
C ARG A 6 -9.98 25.09 -13.68
N LEU A 7 -8.81 25.50 -13.16
CA LEU A 7 -7.87 24.58 -12.52
C LEU A 7 -8.49 23.96 -11.27
N SER A 8 -9.14 24.73 -10.39
CA SER A 8 -9.83 24.18 -9.21
C SER A 8 -10.85 23.11 -9.59
N MET A 9 -11.72 23.38 -10.59
CA MET A 9 -12.69 22.38 -11.07
C MET A 9 -12.01 21.14 -11.66
N GLU A 10 -10.86 21.33 -12.32
CA GLU A 10 -10.07 20.22 -12.83
C GLU A 10 -9.50 19.38 -11.69
N LEU A 11 -8.87 19.99 -10.67
CA LEU A 11 -8.37 19.26 -9.50
C LEU A 11 -9.48 18.46 -8.80
N ASP A 12 -10.66 19.06 -8.60
CA ASP A 12 -11.82 18.37 -8.02
C ASP A 12 -12.25 17.15 -8.87
N GLY A 13 -12.22 17.28 -10.20
CA GLY A 13 -12.53 16.20 -11.13
C GLY A 13 -11.51 15.06 -11.08
N TRP A 14 -10.23 15.38 -10.91
CA TRP A 14 -9.16 14.39 -10.72
C TRP A 14 -9.28 13.66 -9.38
N GLN A 15 -9.56 14.39 -8.29
CA GLN A 15 -9.83 13.78 -6.98
C GLN A 15 -11.05 12.87 -7.02
N ALA A 16 -12.13 13.29 -7.68
CA ALA A 16 -13.33 12.45 -7.85
C ALA A 16 -13.02 11.18 -8.66
N ALA A 17 -12.24 11.29 -9.74
CA ALA A 17 -11.84 10.15 -10.55
C ALA A 17 -10.97 9.16 -9.74
N TRP A 18 -10.05 9.66 -8.91
CA TRP A 18 -9.23 8.84 -8.03
C TRP A 18 -10.05 8.17 -6.93
N LYS A 19 -10.93 8.91 -6.25
CA LYS A 19 -11.85 8.35 -5.23
C LYS A 19 -12.74 7.22 -5.78
N GLN A 20 -13.13 7.30 -7.06
CA GLN A 20 -13.87 6.21 -7.71
C GLN A 20 -13.02 4.94 -7.87
N LEU A 21 -11.71 5.09 -8.10
CA LEU A 21 -10.78 3.97 -8.17
C LEU A 21 -10.57 3.37 -6.77
N ASP A 22 -10.28 4.21 -5.77
CA ASP A 22 -10.12 3.76 -4.37
C ASP A 22 -11.37 3.00 -3.92
N ALA A 23 -12.56 3.56 -4.12
CA ALA A 23 -13.82 2.90 -3.78
C ALA A 23 -14.08 1.61 -4.58
N PHE A 24 -13.44 1.44 -5.74
CA PHE A 24 -13.50 0.18 -6.48
C PHE A 24 -12.53 -0.85 -5.90
N LEU A 25 -11.31 -0.44 -5.56
CA LEU A 25 -10.32 -1.30 -4.90
C LEU A 25 -10.84 -1.78 -3.55
N ASP A 26 -11.40 -0.88 -2.73
CA ASP A 26 -12.04 -1.24 -1.46
C ASP A 26 -13.16 -2.28 -1.63
N ARG A 27 -13.85 -2.30 -2.79
CA ARG A 27 -14.86 -3.35 -3.09
C ARG A 27 -14.23 -4.68 -3.48
N VAL A 28 -13.11 -4.67 -4.19
CA VAL A 28 -12.35 -5.89 -4.52
C VAL A 28 -11.84 -6.50 -3.23
N ASP A 29 -11.22 -5.70 -2.36
CA ASP A 29 -10.72 -6.14 -1.06
C ASP A 29 -11.86 -6.66 -0.18
N GLY A 30 -12.98 -5.94 -0.11
CA GLY A 30 -14.17 -6.40 0.61
C GLY A 30 -14.75 -7.71 0.06
N ALA A 31 -14.70 -7.95 -1.26
CA ALA A 31 -15.12 -9.22 -1.85
C ALA A 31 -14.12 -10.35 -1.56
N ALA A 32 -12.82 -10.04 -1.50
CA ALA A 32 -11.79 -11.00 -1.11
C ALA A 32 -11.90 -11.40 0.37
N GLU A 33 -12.16 -10.43 1.26
CA GLU A 33 -12.45 -10.70 2.67
C GLU A 33 -13.69 -11.59 2.85
N GLN A 34 -14.72 -11.39 2.03
CA GLN A 34 -15.92 -12.24 2.03
C GLN A 34 -15.65 -13.65 1.52
N ASP A 35 -14.74 -13.84 0.55
CA ASP A 35 -14.36 -15.17 0.04
C ASP A 35 -13.40 -15.92 0.98
N SER A 36 -12.63 -15.19 1.80
CA SER A 36 -11.55 -15.72 2.64
C SER A 36 -11.95 -16.92 3.51
N PRO A 37 -13.07 -16.93 4.25
CA PRO A 37 -13.46 -18.08 5.07
C PRO A 37 -13.69 -19.36 4.25
N TYR A 38 -14.27 -19.22 3.06
CA TYR A 38 -14.53 -20.35 2.17
C TYR A 38 -13.25 -20.86 1.50
N VAL A 39 -12.34 -19.95 1.11
CA VAL A 39 -10.99 -20.28 0.61
C VAL A 39 -10.22 -21.09 1.64
N GLN A 40 -10.20 -20.64 2.89
CA GLN A 40 -9.51 -21.30 3.98
C GLN A 40 -10.12 -22.68 4.26
N THR A 41 -11.44 -22.80 4.24
CA THR A 41 -12.15 -24.08 4.39
C THR A 41 -11.78 -25.07 3.27
N VAL A 42 -11.83 -24.65 2.00
CA VAL A 42 -11.45 -25.50 0.86
C VAL A 42 -9.99 -25.96 0.97
N CYS A 43 -9.06 -25.03 1.25
CA CYS A 43 -7.64 -25.35 1.44
C CYS A 43 -7.39 -26.31 2.61
N ALA A 44 -8.16 -26.20 3.70
CA ALA A 44 -8.06 -27.09 4.85
C ALA A 44 -8.59 -28.50 4.55
N LEU A 45 -9.67 -28.62 3.75
CA LEU A 45 -10.32 -29.89 3.44
C LEU A 45 -9.64 -30.69 2.32
N LEU A 46 -8.94 -30.06 1.36
CA LEU A 46 -8.23 -30.79 0.31
C LEU A 46 -7.19 -31.81 0.85
N PRO A 47 -6.33 -31.47 1.82
CA PRO A 47 -5.47 -32.44 2.49
C PRO A 47 -6.23 -33.54 3.22
N VAL A 48 -7.39 -33.23 3.82
CA VAL A 48 -8.27 -34.21 4.49
C VAL A 48 -8.73 -35.28 3.50
N PHE A 49 -9.13 -34.90 2.30
CA PHE A 49 -9.48 -35.88 1.28
C PHE A 49 -8.28 -36.72 0.83
N SER A 50 -7.07 -36.17 0.82
CA SER A 50 -5.87 -36.96 0.57
C SER A 50 -5.62 -38.00 1.67
N VAL A 51 -5.91 -37.68 2.94
CA VAL A 51 -5.89 -38.64 4.06
C VAL A 51 -6.93 -39.75 3.84
N ILE A 52 -8.15 -39.39 3.45
CA ILE A 52 -9.22 -40.37 3.16
C ILE A 52 -8.83 -41.29 2.00
N GLU A 53 -8.27 -40.75 0.91
CA GLU A 53 -7.79 -41.55 -0.23
C GLU A 53 -6.62 -42.45 0.17
N ARG A 54 -5.68 -42.00 1.03
CA ARG A 54 -4.63 -42.86 1.59
C ARG A 54 -5.18 -43.98 2.46
N ALA A 55 -6.14 -43.68 3.34
CA ALA A 55 -6.83 -44.68 4.14
C ALA A 55 -7.56 -45.71 3.25
N ARG A 56 -8.17 -45.24 2.15
CA ARG A 56 -8.83 -46.12 1.17
C ARG A 56 -7.83 -46.99 0.43
N ARG A 57 -6.66 -46.46 0.06
CA ARG A 57 -5.58 -47.26 -0.54
C ARG A 57 -5.17 -48.41 0.37
N ARG A 58 -5.01 -48.14 1.68
CA ARG A 58 -4.64 -49.17 2.66
C ARG A 58 -5.73 -50.25 2.81
N ALA A 59 -7.00 -49.84 2.81
CA ALA A 59 -8.12 -50.76 3.02
C ALA A 59 -8.56 -51.53 1.76
N VAL A 60 -8.52 -50.91 0.57
CA VAL A 60 -9.17 -51.38 -0.67
C VAL A 60 -8.20 -51.48 -1.86
N GLY A 61 -7.00 -50.90 -1.76
CA GLY A 61 -5.99 -50.95 -2.82
C GLY A 61 -6.18 -49.95 -3.98
N ILE A 62 -7.21 -49.10 -3.93
CA ILE A 62 -7.52 -48.10 -4.97
C ILE A 62 -7.71 -46.72 -4.32
N ALA A 63 -7.16 -45.66 -4.91
CA ALA A 63 -7.28 -44.29 -4.42
C ALA A 63 -7.05 -43.27 -5.54
N LEU A 64 -7.72 -42.12 -5.44
CA LEU A 64 -7.38 -40.97 -6.28
C LEU A 64 -6.01 -40.40 -5.88
N SER A 65 -5.29 -39.87 -6.86
CA SER A 65 -4.08 -39.08 -6.59
C SER A 65 -4.43 -37.78 -5.86
N PRO A 66 -3.53 -37.21 -5.05
CA PRO A 66 -3.77 -35.93 -4.37
C PRO A 66 -4.13 -34.81 -5.35
N ALA A 67 -4.90 -33.82 -4.88
CA ALA A 67 -5.13 -32.58 -5.63
C ALA A 67 -3.84 -31.77 -5.76
N LEU A 68 -3.83 -30.79 -6.66
CA LEU A 68 -2.72 -29.83 -6.72
C LEU A 68 -2.62 -29.06 -5.38
N PRO A 69 -1.39 -28.75 -4.91
CA PRO A 69 -1.22 -27.94 -3.70
C PRO A 69 -1.91 -26.58 -3.83
N SER A 70 -2.59 -26.17 -2.77
CA SER A 70 -3.36 -24.92 -2.69
C SER A 70 -3.09 -24.20 -1.38
N ALA A 71 -3.00 -22.87 -1.42
CA ALA A 71 -2.85 -22.01 -0.26
C ALA A 71 -3.66 -20.73 -0.48
N PRO A 72 -4.27 -20.14 0.56
CA PRO A 72 -4.95 -18.84 0.45
C PRO A 72 -4.01 -17.78 -0.16
N GLY A 73 -4.47 -17.06 -1.18
CA GLY A 73 -3.67 -16.06 -1.90
C GLY A 73 -2.44 -16.59 -2.64
N GLY A 74 -2.28 -17.91 -2.78
CA GLY A 74 -1.16 -18.55 -3.49
C GLY A 74 0.19 -18.45 -2.79
N ALA A 75 0.21 -18.13 -1.49
CA ALA A 75 1.43 -17.88 -0.74
C ALA A 75 2.38 -19.10 -0.74
N GLY A 76 3.62 -18.89 -1.17
CA GLY A 76 4.67 -19.91 -1.17
C GLY A 76 4.53 -21.00 -2.24
N LEU A 77 3.53 -20.91 -3.13
CA LEU A 77 3.35 -21.89 -4.20
C LEU A 77 4.17 -21.51 -5.44
N PRO A 78 4.89 -22.46 -6.06
CA PRO A 78 5.51 -22.24 -7.35
C PRO A 78 4.43 -22.02 -8.41
N GLY A 79 4.76 -21.31 -9.48
CA GLY A 79 3.79 -21.06 -10.52
C GLY A 79 3.37 -22.35 -11.25
N LEU A 80 2.07 -22.46 -11.57
CA LEU A 80 1.48 -23.63 -12.22
C LEU A 80 1.70 -23.57 -13.74
N THR A 81 2.06 -24.71 -14.33
CA THR A 81 2.16 -24.86 -15.79
C THR A 81 0.86 -25.45 -16.34
N THR A 82 0.53 -25.16 -17.60
CA THR A 82 -0.63 -25.77 -18.28
C THR A 82 -0.56 -27.30 -18.30
N ALA A 83 0.64 -27.88 -18.42
CA ALA A 83 0.85 -29.32 -18.37
C ALA A 83 0.48 -29.96 -17.02
N ALA A 84 0.61 -29.22 -15.90
CA ALA A 84 0.19 -29.71 -14.58
C ALA A 84 -1.35 -29.79 -14.43
N LEU A 85 -2.10 -29.14 -15.34
CA LEU A 85 -3.56 -29.14 -15.36
C LEU A 85 -4.13 -30.27 -16.23
N VAL A 86 -3.36 -30.77 -17.20
CA VAL A 86 -3.76 -31.85 -18.11
C VAL A 86 -3.74 -33.21 -17.39
N GLY A 87 -4.75 -34.06 -17.62
CA GLY A 87 -4.82 -35.42 -17.04
C GLY A 87 -5.45 -35.53 -15.65
N GLY A 88 -6.30 -34.56 -15.26
CA GLY A 88 -6.89 -34.47 -13.92
C GLY A 88 -7.91 -35.57 -13.52
N GLU A 89 -8.26 -36.49 -14.42
CA GLU A 89 -9.30 -37.50 -14.19
C GLU A 89 -8.94 -38.50 -13.08
N GLN A 90 -7.65 -38.75 -12.84
CA GLN A 90 -7.18 -39.69 -11.81
C GLN A 90 -6.76 -39.03 -10.49
N ARG A 91 -7.05 -37.74 -10.30
CA ARG A 91 -6.74 -37.00 -9.06
C ARG A 91 -7.98 -36.41 -8.41
N LEU A 92 -7.87 -36.10 -7.12
CA LEU A 92 -8.85 -35.31 -6.41
C LEU A 92 -9.08 -33.97 -7.14
N PRO A 93 -10.33 -33.51 -7.28
CA PRO A 93 -10.60 -32.18 -7.81
C PRO A 93 -9.97 -31.12 -6.90
N GLY A 94 -9.22 -30.21 -7.51
CA GLY A 94 -8.53 -29.13 -6.82
C GLY A 94 -9.30 -27.81 -6.88
N VAL A 95 -8.59 -26.76 -6.52
CA VAL A 95 -9.10 -25.38 -6.47
C VAL A 95 -9.08 -24.70 -7.83
N GLU A 96 -8.19 -25.12 -8.73
CA GLU A 96 -8.14 -24.71 -10.13
C GLU A 96 -9.47 -24.91 -10.81
N GLU A 97 -10.17 -26.02 -10.56
CA GLU A 97 -11.47 -26.27 -11.18
C GLU A 97 -12.54 -25.25 -10.73
N LEU A 98 -12.42 -24.68 -9.52
CA LEU A 98 -13.29 -23.60 -9.04
C LEU A 98 -12.97 -22.28 -9.77
N GLU A 99 -11.69 -21.98 -9.97
CA GLU A 99 -11.24 -20.81 -10.73
C GLU A 99 -11.68 -20.87 -12.19
N PHE A 100 -11.62 -22.06 -12.78
CA PHE A 100 -12.17 -22.31 -14.12
C PHE A 100 -13.68 -22.11 -14.15
N ALA A 101 -14.42 -22.50 -13.10
CA ALA A 101 -15.88 -22.36 -13.06
C ALA A 101 -16.35 -20.92 -13.23
N VAL A 102 -15.68 -19.99 -12.53
CA VAL A 102 -15.97 -18.55 -12.54
C VAL A 102 -15.20 -17.79 -13.62
N GLY A 103 -14.25 -18.44 -14.28
CA GLY A 103 -13.47 -17.86 -15.37
C GLY A 103 -14.35 -17.46 -16.55
N THR A 104 -13.98 -16.40 -17.26
CA THR A 104 -14.67 -15.96 -18.47
C THR A 104 -14.42 -16.95 -19.61
N ILE A 105 -15.49 -17.29 -20.33
CA ILE A 105 -15.43 -18.01 -21.59
C ILE A 105 -14.97 -17.00 -22.64
N GLY A 106 -13.87 -17.27 -23.34
CA GLY A 106 -13.34 -16.36 -24.34
C GLY A 106 -14.28 -16.18 -25.53
N THR A 107 -14.08 -15.14 -26.32
CA THR A 107 -14.76 -14.96 -27.62
C THR A 107 -13.71 -14.83 -28.73
N ASN A 108 -14.00 -15.39 -29.90
CA ASN A 108 -13.15 -15.23 -31.08
C ASN A 108 -13.34 -13.84 -31.70
N SER A 109 -12.60 -13.55 -32.77
CA SER A 109 -12.69 -12.25 -33.48
C SER A 109 -14.09 -11.92 -34.00
N ASP A 110 -14.93 -12.93 -34.20
CA ASP A 110 -16.30 -12.81 -34.71
C ASP A 110 -17.34 -12.70 -33.58
N GLY A 111 -16.88 -12.67 -32.32
CA GLY A 111 -17.75 -12.57 -31.14
C GLY A 111 -18.39 -13.91 -30.72
N GLU A 112 -18.04 -15.01 -31.38
CA GLU A 112 -18.49 -16.34 -30.98
C GLU A 112 -17.70 -16.82 -29.77
N LEU A 113 -18.37 -17.47 -28.82
CA LEU A 113 -17.71 -18.03 -27.65
C LEU A 113 -16.68 -19.09 -28.07
N THR A 114 -15.41 -18.84 -27.78
CA THR A 114 -14.39 -19.89 -27.79
C THR A 114 -14.69 -20.79 -26.61
N LYS A 115 -14.81 -22.11 -26.80
CA LYS A 115 -14.98 -23.07 -25.70
C LYS A 115 -13.85 -23.01 -24.64
N ALA A 116 -12.78 -22.28 -24.96
CA ALA A 116 -11.69 -21.88 -24.11
C ALA A 116 -12.10 -20.98 -22.94
N SER A 117 -11.54 -21.28 -21.77
CA SER A 117 -11.50 -20.36 -20.62
C SER A 117 -10.15 -19.72 -20.52
N VAL A 118 -10.15 -18.44 -20.21
CA VAL A 118 -8.93 -17.67 -20.03
C VAL A 118 -8.62 -17.57 -18.55
N LEU A 119 -7.72 -18.43 -18.06
CA LEU A 119 -7.00 -18.15 -16.83
C LEU A 119 -5.83 -17.23 -17.19
N ALA A 120 -5.98 -15.94 -16.89
CA ALA A 120 -4.83 -15.06 -16.90
C ALA A 120 -3.95 -15.38 -15.68
N GLY A 121 -2.64 -15.14 -15.76
CA GLY A 121 -1.82 -15.03 -14.56
C GLY A 121 -1.99 -13.64 -13.95
N THR A 122 -1.72 -13.50 -12.65
CA THR A 122 -1.74 -12.21 -11.92
C THR A 122 -1.25 -11.06 -12.80
N VAL A 123 -2.15 -10.12 -13.12
CA VAL A 123 -1.78 -8.91 -13.87
C VAL A 123 -1.60 -7.81 -12.84
N THR A 124 -0.35 -7.38 -12.65
CA THR A 124 -0.10 -6.12 -11.96
C THR A 124 -0.57 -5.01 -12.87
N LEU A 125 -1.72 -4.39 -12.55
CA LEU A 125 -2.25 -3.25 -13.30
C LEU A 125 -1.32 -2.05 -13.14
N PHE A 126 -0.78 -1.87 -11.94
CA PHE A 126 0.29 -0.95 -11.57
C PHE A 126 0.68 -1.20 -10.10
N ALA A 127 1.85 -0.71 -9.68
CA ALA A 127 2.25 -0.68 -8.28
C ALA A 127 2.53 0.75 -7.84
N PHE A 128 1.95 1.15 -6.73
CA PHE A 128 2.16 2.45 -6.10
C PHE A 128 2.33 2.24 -4.61
N ARG A 129 2.95 3.18 -3.89
CA ARG A 129 3.05 3.10 -2.43
C ARG A 129 2.01 4.02 -1.80
N ASP A 130 1.23 3.50 -0.86
CA ASP A 130 0.23 4.24 -0.11
C ASP A 130 0.49 4.10 1.40
N GLU A 131 0.44 5.22 2.11
CA GLU A 131 0.50 5.32 3.56
C GLU A 131 -0.65 4.55 4.22
N LYS A 132 -1.86 4.60 3.64
CA LYS A 132 -3.07 3.93 4.18
C LYS A 132 -2.93 2.40 4.18
N HIS A 133 -2.19 1.85 3.21
CA HIS A 133 -2.08 0.41 2.98
C HIS A 133 -0.68 -0.14 3.32
N GLY A 134 0.15 0.62 4.06
CA GLY A 134 1.39 0.11 4.66
C GLY A 134 2.56 -0.12 3.70
N GLY A 135 2.59 0.52 2.53
CA GLY A 135 3.69 0.39 1.57
C GLY A 135 3.23 0.14 0.15
N GLU A 136 3.89 -0.78 -0.57
CA GLU A 136 3.72 -0.99 -2.01
C GLU A 136 2.42 -1.72 -2.33
N VAL A 137 1.40 -0.93 -2.61
CA VAL A 137 0.12 -1.35 -3.18
C VAL A 137 0.30 -1.61 -4.66
N ALA A 138 0.62 -2.86 -4.99
CA ALA A 138 0.36 -3.35 -6.32
C ALA A 138 -1.14 -3.57 -6.48
N VAL A 139 -1.80 -2.78 -7.33
CA VAL A 139 -3.12 -3.14 -7.84
C VAL A 139 -2.90 -4.33 -8.75
N ARG A 140 -2.93 -5.51 -8.14
CA ARG A 140 -2.95 -6.77 -8.84
C ARG A 140 -4.41 -7.11 -9.01
N VAL A 141 -4.80 -7.41 -10.23
CA VAL A 141 -5.99 -8.21 -10.42
C VAL A 141 -5.48 -9.63 -10.24
N PRO A 142 -5.70 -10.28 -9.08
CA PRO A 142 -5.23 -11.62 -8.91
C PRO A 142 -5.94 -12.44 -9.98
N THR A 143 -5.18 -13.29 -10.63
CA THR A 143 -5.82 -14.33 -11.43
C THR A 143 -5.09 -15.59 -11.04
N TYR A 144 -5.88 -16.39 -10.30
CA TYR A 144 -5.55 -17.55 -9.50
C TYR A 144 -5.22 -17.25 -8.02
N ASP A 145 -6.20 -17.47 -7.14
CA ASP A 145 -6.09 -17.31 -5.68
C ASP A 145 -5.17 -18.35 -5.03
N PHE A 146 -4.65 -19.31 -5.82
CA PHE A 146 -3.89 -20.45 -5.32
C PHE A 146 -2.51 -20.61 -6.00
N GLY A 147 -1.92 -19.52 -6.52
CA GLY A 147 -0.59 -19.51 -7.16
C GLY A 147 -0.53 -19.00 -8.62
N PRO A 148 0.55 -18.35 -9.07
CA PRO A 148 0.58 -17.74 -10.41
C PRO A 148 0.59 -18.78 -11.53
N LEU A 149 -0.27 -18.64 -12.54
CA LEU A 149 -0.17 -19.44 -13.78
C LEU A 149 1.01 -18.92 -14.63
N LEU A 150 2.03 -19.77 -14.87
CA LEU A 150 3.27 -19.38 -15.58
C LEU A 150 3.09 -19.17 -17.09
N ALA A 151 1.98 -19.64 -17.65
CA ALA A 151 1.66 -19.47 -19.06
C ALA A 151 0.21 -19.00 -19.18
N SER A 152 -0.02 -17.82 -19.77
CA SER A 152 -1.37 -17.45 -20.24
C SER A 152 -1.74 -18.39 -21.39
N GLY A 153 -2.79 -19.19 -21.23
CA GLY A 153 -3.17 -20.19 -22.22
C GLY A 153 -4.67 -20.41 -22.29
N ILE A 154 -5.13 -20.79 -23.47
CA ILE A 154 -6.43 -21.42 -23.70
C ILE A 154 -6.31 -22.86 -23.21
N VAL A 155 -7.12 -23.27 -22.23
CA VAL A 155 -7.06 -24.63 -21.67
C VAL A 155 -8.27 -25.44 -22.14
N ASP A 156 -8.30 -25.76 -23.44
CA ASP A 156 -9.44 -26.49 -24.04
C ASP A 156 -9.63 -27.89 -23.42
N GLU A 157 -8.53 -28.58 -23.05
CA GLU A 157 -8.58 -29.96 -22.53
C GLU A 157 -8.88 -30.06 -21.01
N ALA A 158 -8.55 -29.06 -20.19
CA ALA A 158 -8.83 -29.12 -18.75
C ALA A 158 -10.27 -28.75 -18.40
N ILE A 159 -10.96 -28.02 -19.29
CA ILE A 159 -12.36 -27.60 -19.11
C ILE A 159 -13.29 -28.80 -19.29
N ASP A 160 -13.02 -29.65 -20.28
CA ASP A 160 -13.82 -30.86 -20.52
C ASP A 160 -13.60 -31.95 -19.45
N ALA A 161 -12.49 -31.89 -18.69
CA ALA A 161 -12.16 -32.79 -17.57
C ALA A 161 -12.42 -32.20 -16.15
N GLY A 162 -12.87 -30.94 -16.07
CA GLY A 162 -13.08 -30.17 -14.84
C GLY A 162 -14.56 -30.09 -14.43
N LEU A 163 -14.83 -29.69 -13.18
CA LEU A 163 -16.14 -29.74 -12.50
C LEU A 163 -17.39 -29.30 -13.31
N PHE A 164 -17.23 -28.45 -14.33
CA PHE A 164 -18.35 -27.83 -15.05
C PHE A 164 -18.12 -27.87 -16.55
N SER A 165 -18.99 -28.58 -17.26
CA SER A 165 -19.01 -28.58 -18.72
C SER A 165 -19.21 -27.16 -19.27
N THR A 166 -18.78 -26.94 -20.50
CA THR A 166 -18.99 -25.66 -21.22
C THR A 166 -20.47 -25.23 -21.20
N ASP A 167 -21.40 -26.18 -21.32
CA ASP A 167 -22.83 -25.89 -21.32
C ASP A 167 -23.37 -25.51 -19.93
N GLN A 168 -22.89 -26.14 -18.85
CA GLN A 168 -23.26 -25.75 -17.47
C GLN A 168 -22.76 -24.35 -17.13
N ARG A 169 -21.59 -23.98 -17.62
CA ARG A 169 -21.02 -22.63 -17.44
C ARG A 169 -21.77 -21.59 -18.26
N ARG A 170 -22.19 -21.94 -19.49
CA ARG A 170 -23.05 -21.10 -20.32
C ARG A 170 -24.41 -20.86 -19.64
N ALA A 171 -25.09 -21.92 -19.19
CA ALA A 171 -26.36 -21.81 -18.48
C ALA A 171 -26.23 -20.95 -17.21
N ALA A 172 -25.14 -21.09 -16.47
CA ALA A 172 -24.87 -20.27 -15.29
C ALA A 172 -24.49 -18.81 -15.59
N ALA A 173 -24.02 -18.49 -16.80
CA ALA A 173 -23.79 -17.12 -17.26
C ALA A 173 -25.08 -16.47 -17.79
N GLU A 174 -26.01 -17.28 -18.31
CA GLU A 174 -27.31 -16.86 -18.85
C GLU A 174 -28.44 -16.83 -17.80
N GLY A 175 -28.18 -17.32 -16.58
CA GLY A 175 -29.09 -17.25 -15.43
C GLY A 175 -29.91 -18.52 -15.15
N ASP A 176 -29.70 -19.61 -15.90
CA ASP A 176 -30.43 -20.89 -15.80
C ASP A 176 -29.72 -21.93 -14.90
N ALA A 177 -29.12 -21.46 -13.80
CA ALA A 177 -28.11 -22.18 -13.00
C ALA A 177 -28.61 -23.38 -12.15
N ALA A 178 -29.33 -24.34 -12.72
CA ALA A 178 -29.90 -25.46 -11.96
C ALA A 178 -28.90 -26.62 -11.68
N GLU A 179 -27.77 -26.75 -12.38
CA GLU A 179 -26.95 -27.97 -12.27
C GLU A 179 -25.43 -27.73 -12.37
N MET A 180 -24.86 -26.92 -11.49
CA MET A 180 -23.43 -27.06 -11.18
C MET A 180 -23.24 -28.35 -10.35
N LYS A 181 -22.53 -29.36 -10.88
CA LYS A 181 -22.24 -30.60 -10.12
C LYS A 181 -21.50 -30.26 -8.83
N THR A 182 -21.82 -30.93 -7.72
CA THR A 182 -21.10 -30.76 -6.45
C THR A 182 -19.66 -31.27 -6.55
N TRP A 183 -18.76 -30.77 -5.70
CA TRP A 183 -17.36 -31.23 -5.64
C TRP A 183 -17.30 -32.72 -5.31
N THR A 184 -18.14 -33.17 -4.36
CA THR A 184 -18.26 -34.59 -4.02
C THR A 184 -18.75 -35.43 -5.20
N GLY A 185 -19.67 -34.92 -6.02
CA GLY A 185 -20.19 -35.59 -7.21
C GLY A 185 -19.10 -35.80 -8.27
N LEU A 186 -18.24 -34.81 -8.49
CA LEU A 186 -17.09 -34.96 -9.39
C LEU A 186 -16.10 -35.99 -8.84
N ARG A 187 -15.75 -35.91 -7.56
CA ARG A 187 -14.86 -36.90 -6.92
C ARG A 187 -15.41 -38.32 -7.02
N ALA A 188 -16.72 -38.50 -6.86
CA ALA A 188 -17.37 -39.80 -7.03
C ALA A 188 -17.29 -40.32 -8.46
N THR A 189 -17.47 -39.43 -9.46
CA THR A 189 -17.35 -39.76 -10.88
C THR A 189 -15.92 -40.22 -11.23
N ARG A 190 -14.91 -39.41 -10.89
CA ARG A 190 -13.48 -39.75 -11.10
C ARG A 190 -13.09 -41.07 -10.44
N ARG A 191 -13.62 -41.33 -9.24
CA ARG A 191 -13.40 -42.61 -8.54
C ARG A 191 -14.01 -43.79 -9.29
N GLY A 192 -15.18 -43.63 -9.91
CA GLY A 192 -15.82 -44.68 -10.71
C GLY A 192 -15.07 -45.01 -12.01
N GLU A 193 -14.25 -44.08 -12.49
CA GLU A 193 -13.43 -44.22 -13.71
C GLU A 193 -12.05 -44.82 -13.44
N LEU A 194 -11.68 -45.02 -12.17
CA LEU A 194 -10.42 -45.68 -11.80
C LEU A 194 -10.45 -47.15 -12.28
N THR A 195 -9.76 -47.41 -13.38
CA THR A 195 -9.47 -48.77 -13.82
C THR A 195 -8.36 -49.35 -12.95
N THR A 196 -8.62 -50.52 -12.36
CA THR A 196 -7.68 -51.24 -11.48
C THR A 196 -6.35 -51.50 -12.17
N THR A 197 -5.42 -50.58 -12.02
CA THR A 197 -4.06 -50.70 -12.54
C THR A 197 -3.08 -50.40 -11.41
N ALA A 198 -2.36 -51.45 -11.01
CA ALA A 198 -1.46 -51.59 -9.84
C ALA A 198 -2.16 -51.76 -8.47
N GLU A 199 -2.56 -52.99 -8.16
CA GLU A 199 -3.02 -53.42 -6.83
C GLU A 199 -1.92 -53.21 -5.78
N THR A 200 -2.05 -52.17 -4.95
CA THR A 200 -1.44 -52.20 -3.62
C THR A 200 -2.20 -53.23 -2.78
N VAL A 201 -1.57 -54.39 -2.54
CA VAL A 201 -2.10 -55.44 -1.67
C VAL A 201 -2.03 -54.97 -0.21
N PRO A 202 -3.13 -55.02 0.57
CA PRO A 202 -3.12 -54.67 1.99
C PRO A 202 -2.06 -55.47 2.77
N LEU A 203 -1.39 -54.86 3.75
CA LEU A 203 -0.32 -55.51 4.51
C LEU A 203 -0.82 -56.75 5.27
N SER A 204 -2.07 -56.71 5.72
CA SER A 204 -2.75 -57.87 6.33
C SER A 204 -2.89 -59.04 5.37
N SER A 205 -3.13 -58.81 4.08
CA SER A 205 -3.16 -59.86 3.06
C SER A 205 -1.78 -60.49 2.87
N VAL A 206 -0.71 -59.68 2.93
CA VAL A 206 0.67 -60.18 2.87
C VAL A 206 0.99 -61.04 4.10
N LEU A 207 0.65 -60.58 5.31
CA LEU A 207 0.90 -61.33 6.55
C LEU A 207 0.04 -62.60 6.67
N ASN A 208 -1.17 -62.60 6.13
CA ASN A 208 -2.05 -63.77 6.09
C ASN A 208 -1.49 -64.90 5.21
N GLY A 209 -0.66 -64.57 4.21
CA GLY A 209 0.05 -65.55 3.38
C GLY A 209 1.26 -66.19 4.06
N LEU A 210 1.66 -65.70 5.24
CA LEU A 210 2.80 -66.19 6.00
C LEU A 210 2.36 -67.14 7.14
N SER A 211 3.26 -68.03 7.53
CA SER A 211 3.05 -69.02 8.59
C SER A 211 4.32 -69.19 9.44
N THR A 212 4.21 -69.92 10.56
CA THR A 212 5.36 -70.17 11.46
C THR A 212 6.51 -70.95 10.81
N SER A 213 6.27 -71.58 9.64
CA SER A 213 7.30 -72.27 8.84
C SER A 213 7.93 -71.37 7.75
N SER A 214 7.47 -70.13 7.61
CA SER A 214 8.03 -69.18 6.63
C SER A 214 9.44 -68.75 7.02
N LEU A 215 10.27 -68.43 6.02
CA LEU A 215 11.63 -67.94 6.26
C LEU A 215 11.58 -66.65 7.09
N PRO A 216 12.48 -66.44 8.07
CA PRO A 216 12.47 -65.24 8.90
C PRO A 216 12.49 -63.93 8.09
N GLY A 217 13.19 -63.91 6.95
CA GLY A 217 13.24 -62.74 6.06
C GLY A 217 11.94 -62.43 5.31
N ALA A 218 10.98 -63.35 5.27
CA ALA A 218 9.67 -63.12 4.63
C ALA A 218 8.78 -62.15 5.42
N PHE A 219 9.07 -61.94 6.71
CA PHE A 219 8.36 -60.99 7.56
C PHE A 219 8.92 -59.56 7.48
N ASP A 220 10.11 -59.37 6.91
CA ASP A 220 10.76 -58.05 6.82
C ASP A 220 9.94 -57.01 6.04
N PRO A 221 9.35 -57.35 4.86
CA PRO A 221 8.48 -56.41 4.15
C PRO A 221 7.25 -55.99 4.95
N VAL A 222 6.70 -56.89 5.78
CA VAL A 222 5.55 -56.59 6.64
C VAL A 222 5.97 -55.69 7.79
N ALA A 223 7.13 -55.95 8.40
CA ALA A 223 7.67 -55.11 9.47
C ALA A 223 7.98 -53.68 8.98
N SER A 224 8.64 -53.55 7.83
CA SER A 224 8.94 -52.24 7.23
C SER A 224 7.67 -51.52 6.74
N GLY A 225 6.73 -52.26 6.14
CA GLY A 225 5.45 -51.74 5.71
C GLY A 225 4.63 -51.22 6.89
N ALA A 226 4.53 -51.99 7.98
CA ALA A 226 3.82 -51.58 9.19
C ALA A 226 4.48 -50.35 9.85
N ALA A 227 5.81 -50.26 9.88
CA ALA A 227 6.49 -49.06 10.37
C ALA A 227 6.16 -47.82 9.50
N THR A 228 6.13 -47.99 8.17
CA THR A 228 5.77 -46.92 7.23
C THR A 228 4.31 -46.49 7.42
N CYS A 229 3.37 -47.44 7.51
CA CYS A 229 1.95 -47.14 7.73
C CYS A 229 1.69 -46.51 9.11
N ARG A 230 2.45 -46.88 10.15
CA ARG A 230 2.40 -46.18 11.44
C ARG A 230 2.75 -44.70 11.27
N ASP A 231 3.87 -44.42 10.63
CA ASP A 231 4.37 -43.05 10.48
C ASP A 231 3.42 -42.22 9.58
N GLU A 232 2.86 -42.84 8.53
CA GLU A 232 1.78 -42.26 7.72
C GLU A 232 0.54 -41.93 8.55
N CYS A 233 0.04 -42.85 9.38
CA CYS A 233 -1.13 -42.61 10.23
C CYS A 233 -0.90 -41.46 11.22
N LEU A 234 0.31 -41.34 11.77
CA LEU A 234 0.67 -40.23 12.67
C LEU A 234 0.74 -38.89 11.92
N ALA A 235 1.28 -38.87 10.70
CA ALA A 235 1.31 -37.69 9.85
C ALA A 235 -0.12 -37.28 9.40
N ASP A 236 -0.93 -38.25 8.97
CA ASP A 236 -2.33 -38.07 8.60
C ASP A 236 -3.14 -37.48 9.77
N ARG A 237 -2.92 -37.98 11.00
CA ARG A 237 -3.52 -37.42 12.22
C ARG A 237 -3.18 -35.93 12.39
N GLY A 238 -1.93 -35.55 12.17
CA GLY A 238 -1.50 -34.14 12.22
C GLY A 238 -2.28 -33.26 11.24
N VAL A 239 -2.47 -33.75 10.01
CA VAL A 239 -3.27 -33.06 8.98
C VAL A 239 -4.72 -32.88 9.41
N LEU A 240 -5.37 -33.93 9.94
CA LEU A 240 -6.77 -33.84 10.39
C LEU A 240 -6.95 -32.85 11.54
N LEU A 241 -6.04 -32.83 12.51
CA LEU A 241 -6.11 -31.91 13.65
C LEU A 241 -5.85 -30.46 13.23
N GLN A 242 -4.92 -30.22 12.30
CA GLN A 242 -4.71 -28.89 11.73
C GLN A 242 -5.95 -28.41 10.97
N ALA A 243 -6.52 -29.27 10.11
CA ALA A 243 -7.74 -28.95 9.37
C ALA A 243 -8.91 -28.65 10.32
N LYS A 244 -9.05 -29.42 11.41
CA LYS A 244 -10.06 -29.18 12.45
C LYS A 244 -9.96 -27.77 13.02
N THR A 245 -8.77 -27.36 13.46
CA THR A 245 -8.55 -26.01 14.00
C THR A 245 -8.95 -24.95 12.98
N THR A 246 -8.49 -25.07 11.74
CA THR A 246 -8.80 -24.08 10.70
C THR A 246 -10.31 -23.99 10.40
N VAL A 247 -11.00 -25.12 10.20
CA VAL A 247 -12.44 -25.08 9.89
C VAL A 247 -13.30 -24.66 11.09
N GLU A 248 -12.86 -24.95 12.32
CA GLU A 248 -13.51 -24.47 13.55
C GLU A 248 -13.42 -22.94 13.67
N GLU A 249 -12.25 -22.36 13.38
CA GLU A 249 -12.05 -20.90 13.35
C GLU A 249 -12.91 -20.22 12.27
N GLN A 250 -13.17 -20.91 11.15
CA GLN A 250 -14.05 -20.41 10.09
C GLN A 250 -15.55 -20.66 10.36
N GLY A 251 -15.91 -21.24 11.52
CA GLY A 251 -17.30 -21.44 11.92
C GLY A 251 -17.99 -22.65 11.27
N ALA A 252 -17.24 -23.70 10.95
CA ALA A 252 -17.82 -24.95 10.46
C ALA A 252 -18.75 -25.64 11.47
N ASP A 253 -19.64 -26.51 10.96
CA ASP A 253 -20.55 -27.32 11.78
C ASP A 253 -19.78 -28.23 12.75
N VAL A 254 -20.32 -28.38 13.95
CA VAL A 254 -19.83 -29.31 14.99
C VAL A 254 -19.73 -30.74 14.47
N ALA A 255 -20.63 -31.16 13.57
CA ALA A 255 -20.57 -32.48 12.95
C ALA A 255 -19.26 -32.71 12.18
N LEU A 256 -18.75 -31.70 11.47
CA LEU A 256 -17.49 -31.78 10.74
C LEU A 256 -16.29 -31.82 11.69
N THR A 257 -16.25 -30.93 12.69
CA THR A 257 -15.13 -30.87 13.65
C THR A 257 -15.06 -32.13 14.53
N ASP A 258 -16.21 -32.70 14.90
CA ASP A 258 -16.30 -33.99 15.58
C ASP A 258 -15.84 -35.15 14.69
N ALA A 259 -16.23 -35.15 13.41
CA ALA A 259 -15.81 -36.19 12.47
C ALA A 259 -14.29 -36.17 12.25
N LEU A 260 -13.70 -34.98 12.12
CA LEU A 260 -12.24 -34.80 12.05
C LEU A 260 -11.53 -35.32 13.30
N GLN A 261 -12.06 -35.00 14.49
CA GLN A 261 -11.51 -35.48 15.75
C GLN A 261 -11.57 -37.01 15.86
N ARG A 262 -12.74 -37.61 15.60
CA ARG A 262 -12.92 -39.07 15.67
C ARG A 262 -12.04 -39.81 14.68
N ALA A 263 -11.89 -39.27 13.47
CA ALA A 263 -11.00 -39.82 12.46
C ALA A 263 -9.52 -39.72 12.89
N ALA A 264 -9.12 -38.60 13.51
CA ALA A 264 -7.77 -38.43 14.07
C ALA A 264 -7.48 -39.43 15.21
N ASP A 265 -8.47 -39.69 16.08
CA ASP A 265 -8.36 -40.68 17.16
C ASP A 265 -8.32 -42.12 16.60
N SER A 266 -9.09 -42.41 15.55
CA SER A 266 -9.06 -43.68 14.82
C SER A 266 -7.67 -43.94 14.19
N LEU A 267 -7.05 -42.92 13.58
CA LEU A 267 -5.67 -43.01 13.06
C LEU A 267 -4.63 -43.22 14.16
N GLN A 268 -4.82 -42.63 15.34
CA GLN A 268 -3.96 -42.89 16.49
C GLN A 268 -4.05 -44.36 16.94
N GLY A 269 -5.25 -44.93 16.93
CA GLY A 269 -5.48 -46.36 17.15
C GLY A 269 -4.75 -47.23 16.13
N GLN A 270 -4.94 -46.95 14.83
CA GLN A 270 -4.26 -47.67 13.73
C GLN A 270 -2.73 -47.57 13.84
N ALA A 271 -2.19 -46.39 14.12
CA ALA A 271 -0.74 -46.21 14.31
C ALA A 271 -0.20 -47.08 15.46
N THR A 272 -0.96 -47.20 16.55
CA THR A 272 -0.60 -48.05 17.70
C THR A 272 -0.57 -49.53 17.30
N ASP A 273 -1.56 -49.98 16.53
CA ASP A 273 -1.63 -51.37 16.04
C ASP A 273 -0.52 -51.69 15.04
N TYR A 274 -0.26 -50.81 14.05
CA TYR A 274 0.87 -50.93 13.12
C TYR A 274 2.21 -50.93 13.85
N GLY A 275 2.38 -50.04 14.85
CA GLY A 275 3.58 -49.98 15.68
C GLY A 275 3.81 -51.26 16.48
N THR A 276 2.73 -51.87 16.99
CA THR A 276 2.77 -53.16 17.69
C THR A 276 3.23 -54.27 16.76
N VAL A 277 2.67 -54.34 15.54
CA VAL A 277 3.07 -55.34 14.53
C VAL A 277 4.51 -55.14 14.08
N ALA A 278 4.91 -53.90 13.77
CA ALA A 278 6.27 -53.56 13.37
C ALA A 278 7.29 -53.98 14.44
N THR A 279 7.01 -53.70 15.71
CA THR A 279 7.90 -54.05 16.84
C THR A 279 7.94 -55.56 17.08
N ALA A 280 6.81 -56.25 17.00
CA ALA A 280 6.75 -57.70 17.22
C ALA A 280 7.44 -58.51 16.11
N LEU A 281 7.50 -57.97 14.90
CA LEU A 281 8.19 -58.57 13.74
C LEU A 281 9.67 -58.13 13.63
N GLN A 282 10.16 -57.25 14.50
CA GLN A 282 11.58 -56.95 14.61
C GLN A 282 12.35 -58.09 15.33
N PRO A 283 13.64 -58.31 15.02
CA PRO A 283 14.47 -59.26 15.75
C PRO A 283 14.47 -58.96 17.26
N PRO A 284 14.23 -59.95 18.16
CA PRO A 284 14.31 -61.40 17.94
C PRO A 284 13.03 -62.16 17.48
N ARG A 285 12.00 -61.52 16.92
CA ARG A 285 10.81 -62.12 16.24
C ARG A 285 10.08 -63.25 17.00
N THR A 286 10.07 -63.20 18.34
CA THR A 286 9.55 -64.27 19.21
C THR A 286 8.08 -64.63 18.92
N ALA A 287 7.28 -63.66 18.46
CA ALA A 287 5.87 -63.85 18.13
C ALA A 287 5.64 -64.72 16.87
N THR A 288 6.61 -64.83 15.96
CA THR A 288 6.49 -65.63 14.73
C THR A 288 6.68 -67.14 14.96
N HIS A 289 7.15 -67.54 16.14
CA HIS A 289 7.40 -68.94 16.49
C HIS A 289 6.18 -69.66 17.11
N SER A 290 5.13 -68.91 17.48
CA SER A 290 3.92 -69.45 18.09
C SER A 290 2.72 -69.22 17.17
N PRO A 291 1.98 -70.28 16.77
CA PRO A 291 0.78 -70.14 15.94
C PRO A 291 -0.24 -69.15 16.51
N THR A 292 -0.45 -69.15 17.84
CA THR A 292 -1.37 -68.23 18.52
C THR A 292 -0.90 -66.78 18.44
N ALA A 293 0.36 -66.50 18.73
CA ALA A 293 0.91 -65.15 18.69
C ALA A 293 0.97 -64.59 17.25
N LEU A 294 1.24 -65.44 16.25
CA LEU A 294 1.16 -65.04 14.84
C LEU A 294 -0.28 -64.74 14.42
N ALA A 295 -1.26 -65.54 14.88
CA ALA A 295 -2.68 -65.28 14.65
C ALA A 295 -3.15 -63.97 15.32
N ASP A 296 -2.66 -63.67 16.52
CA ASP A 296 -2.92 -62.40 17.21
C ASP A 296 -2.34 -61.22 16.43
N LEU A 297 -1.10 -61.33 15.92
CA LEU A 297 -0.51 -60.31 15.04
C LEU A 297 -1.27 -60.13 13.73
N GLN A 298 -1.74 -61.22 13.12
CA GLN A 298 -2.61 -61.17 11.94
C GLN A 298 -3.93 -60.43 12.27
N ALA A 299 -4.52 -60.68 13.43
CA ALA A 299 -5.74 -60.00 13.86
C ALA A 299 -5.48 -58.49 14.13
N THR A 300 -4.37 -58.14 14.77
CA THR A 300 -3.96 -56.75 14.99
C THR A 300 -3.71 -56.03 13.67
N LEU A 301 -3.01 -56.64 12.72
CA LEU A 301 -2.75 -56.02 11.42
C LEU A 301 -4.03 -55.87 10.58
N ARG A 302 -4.96 -56.83 10.63
CA ARG A 302 -6.29 -56.69 10.00
C ARG A 302 -7.06 -55.51 10.58
N ARG A 303 -7.01 -55.32 11.91
CA ARG A 303 -7.63 -54.17 12.58
C ARG A 303 -6.98 -52.84 12.18
N ALA A 304 -5.66 -52.83 11.98
CA ALA A 304 -4.92 -51.66 11.53
C ALA A 304 -5.25 -51.27 10.06
N ASP A 305 -5.31 -52.26 9.16
CA ASP A 305 -5.67 -52.06 7.75
C ASP A 305 -7.13 -51.63 7.57
N SER A 306 -8.03 -52.20 8.38
CA SER A 306 -9.47 -51.94 8.33
C SER A 306 -10.12 -52.20 9.69
N PRO A 307 -10.27 -51.17 10.55
CA PRO A 307 -10.85 -51.32 11.91
C PRO A 307 -12.30 -51.82 11.95
N GLY A 308 -12.96 -51.91 10.79
CA GLY A 308 -14.33 -52.41 10.61
C GLY A 308 -14.40 -53.69 9.76
N LEU A 309 -15.19 -53.68 8.69
CA LEU A 309 -15.33 -54.81 7.77
C LEU A 309 -14.15 -54.86 6.78
N PRO A 310 -13.51 -56.03 6.56
CA PRO A 310 -12.41 -56.15 5.59
C PRO A 310 -12.78 -55.58 4.22
N GLY A 311 -11.90 -54.75 3.64
CA GLY A 311 -12.13 -54.12 2.34
C GLY A 311 -12.99 -52.85 2.38
N GLN A 312 -13.18 -52.23 3.56
CA GLN A 312 -13.90 -50.97 3.72
C GLN A 312 -13.10 -49.97 4.57
N LEU A 313 -13.42 -48.68 4.44
CA LEU A 313 -12.92 -47.65 5.34
C LEU A 313 -13.43 -47.89 6.77
N SER A 314 -12.73 -47.37 7.78
CA SER A 314 -13.26 -47.37 9.15
C SER A 314 -14.57 -46.57 9.23
N ILE A 315 -15.36 -46.83 10.27
CA ILE A 315 -16.61 -46.08 10.52
C ILE A 315 -16.29 -44.59 10.66
N GLU A 316 -15.23 -44.24 11.37
CA GLU A 316 -14.83 -42.84 11.58
C GLU A 316 -14.36 -42.18 10.29
N MET A 317 -13.61 -42.89 9.43
CA MET A 317 -13.20 -42.36 8.13
C MET A 317 -14.38 -42.21 7.16
N THR A 318 -15.36 -43.10 7.25
CA THR A 318 -16.59 -43.01 6.45
C THR A 318 -17.44 -41.82 6.88
N LEU A 319 -17.58 -41.61 8.20
CA LEU A 319 -18.26 -40.43 8.74
C LEU A 319 -17.54 -39.14 8.32
N LEU A 320 -16.21 -39.11 8.41
CA LEU A 320 -15.42 -37.99 7.93
C LEU A 320 -15.60 -37.75 6.42
N ASP A 321 -15.63 -38.80 5.60
CA ASP A 321 -15.85 -38.67 4.14
C ASP A 321 -17.19 -37.99 3.82
N VAL A 322 -18.23 -38.28 4.61
CA VAL A 322 -19.55 -37.66 4.48
C VAL A 322 -19.54 -36.21 4.96
N GLU A 323 -19.08 -35.95 6.19
CA GLU A 323 -19.15 -34.60 6.76
C GLU A 323 -18.17 -33.62 6.10
N ALA A 324 -16.94 -34.06 5.78
CA ALA A 324 -16.00 -33.26 4.99
C ALA A 324 -16.53 -33.04 3.58
N GLY A 325 -17.24 -34.02 3.01
CA GLY A 325 -17.94 -33.88 1.73
C GLY A 325 -18.95 -32.74 1.74
N LYS A 326 -19.84 -32.71 2.74
CA LYS A 326 -20.81 -31.63 2.93
C LYS A 326 -20.11 -30.27 3.11
N GLY A 327 -19.15 -30.19 4.02
CA GLY A 327 -18.42 -28.94 4.26
C GLY A 327 -17.69 -28.41 3.01
N MET A 328 -17.15 -29.30 2.19
CA MET A 328 -16.54 -28.94 0.91
C MET A 328 -17.58 -28.44 -0.09
N ASP A 329 -18.70 -29.15 -0.24
CA ASP A 329 -19.76 -28.76 -1.17
C ASP A 329 -20.43 -27.44 -0.76
N ASP A 330 -20.66 -27.21 0.54
CA ASP A 330 -21.21 -25.96 1.06
C ASP A 330 -20.27 -24.79 0.80
N ALA A 331 -18.97 -24.96 1.07
CA ALA A 331 -17.96 -23.94 0.76
C ALA A 331 -17.89 -23.66 -0.74
N VAL A 332 -17.86 -24.70 -1.59
CA VAL A 332 -17.84 -24.54 -3.05
C VAL A 332 -19.12 -23.87 -3.56
N ALA A 333 -20.28 -24.26 -3.06
CA ALA A 333 -21.56 -23.67 -3.44
C ALA A 333 -21.62 -22.19 -3.06
N ALA A 334 -21.19 -21.82 -1.85
CA ALA A 334 -21.12 -20.43 -1.41
C ALA A 334 -20.21 -19.57 -2.29
N ARG A 335 -19.08 -20.12 -2.75
CA ARG A 335 -18.14 -19.41 -3.64
C ARG A 335 -18.67 -19.25 -5.06
N LEU A 336 -19.37 -20.25 -5.58
CA LEU A 336 -19.80 -20.33 -6.98
C LEU A 336 -21.24 -19.85 -7.24
N ALA A 337 -22.04 -19.64 -6.19
CA ALA A 337 -23.44 -19.25 -6.28
C ALA A 337 -23.66 -18.09 -7.26
N TYR A 338 -24.80 -18.12 -7.97
CA TYR A 338 -25.22 -17.02 -8.83
C TYR A 338 -26.39 -16.27 -8.19
N PRO A 339 -26.40 -14.92 -8.22
CA PRO A 339 -25.34 -14.02 -8.69
C PRO A 339 -24.26 -13.73 -7.62
N ASP A 340 -24.52 -14.11 -6.37
CA ASP A 340 -23.84 -13.54 -5.19
C ASP A 340 -22.68 -14.37 -4.62
N GLY A 341 -22.23 -15.41 -5.33
CA GLY A 341 -21.12 -16.24 -4.86
C GLY A 341 -19.85 -15.41 -4.66
N SER A 342 -19.18 -15.58 -3.53
CA SER A 342 -18.06 -14.71 -3.10
C SER A 342 -16.92 -14.67 -4.12
N LEU A 343 -16.49 -15.82 -4.61
CA LEU A 343 -15.46 -15.93 -5.65
C LEU A 343 -15.95 -15.36 -6.99
N ARG A 344 -17.21 -15.60 -7.35
CA ARG A 344 -17.81 -15.06 -8.60
C ARG A 344 -17.84 -13.53 -8.57
N MET A 345 -18.26 -12.94 -7.46
CA MET A 345 -18.29 -11.50 -7.26
C MET A 345 -16.89 -10.90 -7.31
N LEU A 346 -15.94 -11.50 -6.57
CA LEU A 346 -14.54 -11.10 -6.57
C LEU A 346 -13.98 -11.07 -8.00
N ARG A 347 -14.12 -12.17 -8.74
CA ARG A 347 -13.65 -12.27 -10.13
C ARG A 347 -14.34 -11.27 -11.04
N THR A 348 -15.64 -11.03 -10.88
CA THR A 348 -16.37 -10.03 -11.67
C THR A 348 -15.82 -8.62 -11.46
N LEU A 349 -15.55 -8.23 -10.21
CA LEU A 349 -14.97 -6.93 -9.88
C LEU A 349 -13.55 -6.79 -10.44
N GLU A 350 -12.73 -7.79 -10.25
CA GLU A 350 -11.37 -7.91 -10.77
C GLU A 350 -11.27 -7.76 -12.29
N TRP A 351 -12.11 -8.51 -13.03
CA TRP A 351 -12.19 -8.43 -14.49
C TRP A 351 -12.68 -7.06 -14.95
N SER A 352 -13.70 -6.51 -14.27
CA SER A 352 -14.22 -5.18 -14.57
C SER A 352 -13.15 -4.12 -14.38
N LEU A 353 -12.40 -4.18 -13.27
CA LEU A 353 -11.27 -3.28 -13.01
C LEU A 353 -10.25 -3.37 -14.13
N ARG A 354 -9.80 -4.59 -14.47
CA ARG A 354 -8.82 -4.82 -15.54
C ARG A 354 -9.25 -4.20 -16.86
N PHE A 355 -10.50 -4.42 -17.27
CA PHE A 355 -11.02 -3.89 -18.53
C PHE A 355 -11.11 -2.36 -18.51
N HIS A 356 -11.67 -1.79 -17.44
CA HIS A 356 -11.82 -0.34 -17.31
C HIS A 356 -10.49 0.39 -17.08
N TRP A 357 -9.49 -0.28 -16.52
CA TRP A 357 -8.21 0.31 -16.17
C TRP A 357 -7.47 0.89 -17.38
N VAL A 358 -7.45 0.17 -18.51
CA VAL A 358 -6.80 0.66 -19.74
C VAL A 358 -7.42 1.97 -20.21
N PHE A 359 -8.74 2.11 -20.10
CA PHE A 359 -9.43 3.36 -20.43
C PHE A 359 -9.13 4.46 -19.42
N ARG A 360 -9.03 4.13 -18.13
CA ARG A 360 -8.66 5.09 -17.07
C ARG A 360 -7.23 5.60 -17.22
N GLN A 361 -6.25 4.72 -17.49
CA GLN A 361 -4.86 5.13 -17.76
C GLN A 361 -4.78 6.10 -18.94
N ARG A 362 -5.42 5.75 -20.06
CA ARG A 362 -5.49 6.63 -21.23
C ARG A 362 -6.16 7.97 -20.92
N TRP A 363 -7.21 7.96 -20.10
CA TRP A 363 -7.87 9.18 -19.66
C TRP A 363 -6.94 10.05 -18.82
N PHE A 364 -6.23 9.49 -17.85
CA PHE A 364 -5.26 10.23 -17.02
C PHE A 364 -4.16 10.86 -17.87
N ASP A 365 -3.52 10.09 -18.74
CA ASP A 365 -2.46 10.59 -19.62
C ASP A 365 -2.98 11.67 -20.60
N ALA A 366 -4.07 11.40 -21.32
CA ALA A 366 -4.62 12.35 -22.29
C ALA A 366 -5.11 13.64 -21.62
N ARG A 367 -5.79 13.53 -20.48
CA ARG A 367 -6.32 14.70 -19.75
C ARG A 367 -5.21 15.50 -19.07
N ASN A 368 -4.15 14.85 -18.60
CA ASN A 368 -2.99 15.53 -18.05
C ASN A 368 -2.34 16.42 -19.12
N ARG A 369 -2.04 15.83 -20.28
CA ARG A 369 -1.39 16.53 -21.40
C ARG A 369 -2.25 17.63 -22.00
N ALA A 370 -3.55 17.37 -22.19
CA ALA A 370 -4.45 18.29 -22.87
C ALA A 370 -4.98 19.42 -21.98
N VAL A 371 -5.14 19.19 -20.67
CA VAL A 371 -5.88 20.11 -19.77
C VAL A 371 -5.09 20.45 -18.52
N LEU A 372 -4.77 19.46 -17.67
CA LEU A 372 -4.24 19.72 -16.32
C LEU A 372 -2.87 20.41 -16.35
N ALA A 373 -1.88 19.85 -17.05
CA ALA A 373 -0.54 20.43 -17.11
C ALA A 373 -0.54 21.84 -17.75
N PRO A 374 -1.23 22.10 -18.89
CA PRO A 374 -1.39 23.46 -19.41
C PRO A 374 -2.01 24.45 -18.42
N LEU A 375 -3.06 24.04 -17.68
CA LEU A 375 -3.71 24.91 -16.69
C LEU A 375 -2.80 25.19 -15.49
N LEU A 376 -2.10 24.18 -14.97
CA LEU A 376 -1.09 24.35 -13.92
C LEU A 376 -0.01 25.33 -14.37
N ARG A 377 0.51 25.18 -15.60
CA ARG A 377 1.49 26.12 -16.15
C ARG A 377 0.94 27.54 -16.22
N GLN A 378 -0.28 27.70 -16.73
CA GLN A 378 -0.92 29.00 -16.87
C GLN A 378 -1.12 29.68 -15.51
N VAL A 379 -1.47 28.93 -14.47
CA VAL A 379 -1.72 29.47 -13.12
C VAL A 379 -0.43 29.72 -12.35
N LEU A 380 0.59 28.86 -12.47
CA LEU A 380 1.85 29.00 -11.72
C LEU A 380 2.84 29.98 -12.35
N LYS A 381 2.73 30.22 -13.67
CA LYS A 381 3.63 31.15 -14.38
C LYS A 381 3.64 32.57 -13.78
N PRO A 382 2.51 33.22 -13.47
CA PRO A 382 2.51 34.54 -12.82
C PRO A 382 3.26 34.60 -11.48
N PHE A 383 3.25 33.51 -10.70
CA PHE A 383 4.00 33.43 -9.43
C PHE A 383 5.52 33.43 -9.70
N CYS A 384 5.96 32.64 -10.69
CA CYS A 384 7.37 32.60 -11.11
C CYS A 384 7.81 33.94 -11.70
N ASP A 385 7.01 34.52 -12.59
CA ASP A 385 7.31 35.79 -13.25
C ASP A 385 7.36 36.95 -12.22
N SER A 386 6.44 36.98 -11.25
CA SER A 386 6.43 38.00 -10.20
C SER A 386 7.60 37.87 -9.24
N LEU A 387 7.95 36.64 -8.80
CA LEU A 387 9.14 36.41 -7.98
C LEU A 387 10.43 36.79 -8.74
N THR A 388 10.51 36.46 -10.03
CA THR A 388 11.66 36.87 -10.87
C THR A 388 11.85 38.38 -10.86
N ARG A 389 10.74 39.13 -10.98
CA ARG A 389 10.79 40.60 -10.95
C ARG A 389 11.22 41.15 -9.60
N VAL A 390 10.74 40.57 -8.49
CA VAL A 390 11.15 40.93 -7.12
C VAL A 390 12.65 40.68 -6.93
N LEU A 391 13.14 39.50 -7.30
CA LEU A 391 14.56 39.15 -7.19
C LEU A 391 15.45 40.04 -8.07
N ALA A 392 14.94 40.50 -9.22
CA ALA A 392 15.63 41.44 -10.09
C ALA A 392 15.59 42.91 -9.59
N GLY A 393 14.91 43.19 -8.48
CA GLY A 393 14.72 44.55 -7.98
C GLY A 393 13.89 45.43 -8.93
N THR A 394 13.02 44.81 -9.74
CA THR A 394 12.16 45.51 -10.70
C THR A 394 10.74 45.62 -10.15
N SER A 395 9.88 46.39 -10.83
CA SER A 395 8.45 46.45 -10.49
C SER A 395 7.88 45.05 -10.41
N THR A 396 7.17 44.72 -9.32
CA THR A 396 6.54 43.39 -9.13
C THR A 396 5.56 43.06 -10.26
N GLY A 397 5.12 44.08 -10.99
CA GLY A 397 4.27 43.98 -12.17
C GLY A 397 2.81 43.70 -11.86
N ILE A 398 2.39 43.93 -10.62
CA ILE A 398 0.96 44.02 -10.30
C ILE A 398 0.37 45.28 -10.98
N PRO A 399 -0.70 45.14 -11.77
CA PRO A 399 -1.27 46.25 -12.53
C PRO A 399 -2.23 47.06 -11.65
N LEU A 400 -1.68 47.95 -10.81
CA LEU A 400 -2.45 48.90 -10.00
C LEU A 400 -2.53 50.26 -10.71
N VAL A 401 -3.73 50.85 -10.76
CA VAL A 401 -3.96 52.18 -11.36
C VAL A 401 -4.33 53.16 -10.25
N GLY A 402 -3.59 54.26 -10.13
CA GLY A 402 -3.78 55.29 -9.10
C GLY A 402 -3.09 54.95 -7.77
N ALA A 403 -3.26 55.84 -6.78
CA ALA A 403 -2.74 55.64 -5.43
C ALA A 403 -3.65 54.66 -4.67
N VAL A 404 -3.17 53.44 -4.45
CA VAL A 404 -3.88 52.40 -3.69
C VAL A 404 -3.33 52.36 -2.27
N THR A 405 -4.20 52.50 -1.27
CA THR A 405 -3.82 52.40 0.14
C THR A 405 -4.71 51.45 0.92
N VAL A 406 -4.19 50.94 2.03
CA VAL A 406 -4.92 50.11 2.98
C VAL A 406 -5.91 50.99 3.76
N VAL A 407 -7.19 50.60 3.79
CA VAL A 407 -8.26 51.42 4.40
C VAL A 407 -8.46 51.09 5.88
N LYS A 408 -8.05 49.90 6.33
CA LYS A 408 -8.24 49.40 7.69
C LYS A 408 -6.95 48.77 8.22
N ASP A 409 -6.65 49.01 9.49
CA ASP A 409 -5.55 48.34 10.17
C ASP A 409 -5.66 46.82 9.98
N THR A 410 -4.60 46.21 9.45
CA THR A 410 -4.61 44.82 9.00
C THR A 410 -3.53 44.05 9.77
N PRO A 411 -3.90 43.03 10.57
CA PRO A 411 -2.94 42.27 11.36
C PRO A 411 -2.15 41.27 10.49
N THR A 412 -1.04 40.79 11.06
CA THR A 412 -0.34 39.59 10.59
C THR A 412 -1.33 38.43 10.48
N GLN A 413 -1.13 37.54 9.50
CA GLN A 413 -2.06 36.46 9.14
C GLN A 413 -3.36 36.88 8.44
N ALA A 414 -3.59 38.17 8.18
CA ALA A 414 -4.74 38.57 7.38
C ALA A 414 -4.68 37.97 5.97
N THR A 415 -5.82 37.46 5.50
CA THR A 415 -5.97 36.84 4.17
C THR A 415 -6.61 37.79 3.13
N ALA A 416 -6.89 39.03 3.54
CA ALA A 416 -7.40 40.06 2.65
C ALA A 416 -6.95 41.45 3.11
N LEU A 417 -6.62 42.31 2.15
CA LEU A 417 -6.34 43.74 2.35
C LEU A 417 -7.52 44.56 1.82
N SER A 418 -8.21 45.28 2.71
CA SER A 418 -9.18 46.31 2.28
C SER A 418 -8.43 47.49 1.71
N VAL A 419 -8.66 47.79 0.43
CA VAL A 419 -7.98 48.86 -0.30
C VAL A 419 -8.95 49.98 -0.68
N THR A 420 -8.39 51.12 -1.08
CA THR A 420 -9.15 52.30 -1.50
C THR A 420 -10.25 51.94 -2.51
N PRO A 421 -11.51 52.37 -2.31
CA PRO A 421 -12.64 51.99 -3.17
C PRO A 421 -12.54 52.46 -4.64
N THR A 422 -11.62 53.37 -4.94
CA THR A 422 -11.34 53.89 -6.27
C THR A 422 -10.30 53.08 -7.06
N ALA A 423 -9.73 52.03 -6.46
CA ALA A 423 -8.71 51.21 -7.10
C ALA A 423 -9.29 50.39 -8.27
N ASP A 424 -8.70 50.47 -9.46
CA ASP A 424 -9.02 49.54 -10.54
C ASP A 424 -8.25 48.23 -10.34
N LEU A 425 -8.94 47.21 -9.82
CA LEU A 425 -8.39 45.87 -9.59
C LEU A 425 -8.70 44.89 -10.73
N THR A 426 -9.37 45.33 -11.79
CA THR A 426 -9.89 44.41 -12.84
C THR A 426 -8.80 43.63 -13.56
N LYS A 427 -7.59 44.19 -13.63
CA LYS A 427 -6.40 43.55 -14.23
C LYS A 427 -5.58 42.70 -13.23
N VAL A 428 -5.89 42.79 -11.94
CA VAL A 428 -5.18 42.04 -10.91
C VAL A 428 -5.61 40.57 -10.98
N GLN A 429 -4.62 39.70 -11.17
CA GLN A 429 -4.79 38.24 -11.21
C GLN A 429 -4.03 37.57 -10.06
N ALA A 430 -4.35 36.30 -9.80
CA ALA A 430 -3.62 35.47 -8.86
C ALA A 430 -2.15 35.31 -9.29
N GLY A 431 -1.25 35.27 -8.31
CA GLY A 431 0.19 35.09 -8.50
C GLY A 431 0.98 36.38 -8.62
N HIS A 432 0.33 37.55 -8.66
CA HIS A 432 1.02 38.82 -8.51
C HIS A 432 1.52 39.01 -7.08
N VAL A 433 2.67 39.65 -6.93
CA VAL A 433 3.18 40.10 -5.63
C VAL A 433 2.93 41.61 -5.52
N ALA A 434 2.35 42.06 -4.41
CA ALA A 434 2.20 43.48 -4.10
C ALA A 434 3.17 43.90 -3.00
N HIS A 435 3.81 45.04 -3.14
CA HIS A 435 4.57 45.66 -2.06
C HIS A 435 3.62 46.50 -1.20
N VAL A 436 3.54 46.15 0.09
CA VAL A 436 2.79 46.88 1.11
C VAL A 436 3.80 47.71 1.90
N GLY A 437 3.75 49.03 1.73
CA GLY A 437 4.67 49.96 2.38
C GLY A 437 4.27 50.29 3.82
N GLY A 438 4.88 51.34 4.37
CA GLY A 438 4.66 51.81 5.74
C GLY A 438 5.86 51.54 6.65
N GLU A 439 5.66 51.68 7.96
CA GLU A 439 6.71 51.51 8.98
C GLU A 439 7.16 50.04 9.15
N ARG A 440 6.29 49.09 8.78
CA ARG A 440 6.53 47.64 8.77
C ARG A 440 6.23 47.09 7.37
N PRO A 441 7.10 47.32 6.38
CA PRO A 441 6.81 46.95 5.00
C PRO A 441 6.87 45.43 4.80
N THR A 442 6.11 44.92 3.84
CA THR A 442 6.06 43.49 3.51
C THR A 442 5.61 43.25 2.07
N LEU A 443 5.70 42.00 1.61
CA LEU A 443 5.15 41.55 0.33
C LEU A 443 3.86 40.77 0.58
N ALA A 444 2.84 41.05 -0.23
CA ALA A 444 1.58 40.33 -0.21
C ALA A 444 1.41 39.53 -1.50
N LEU A 445 1.36 38.20 -1.41
CA LEU A 445 1.05 37.35 -2.56
C LEU A 445 -0.45 37.40 -2.85
N VAL A 446 -0.82 38.00 -3.97
CA VAL A 446 -2.21 38.23 -4.36
C VAL A 446 -2.82 36.98 -4.99
N LEU A 447 -3.96 36.56 -4.45
CA LEU A 447 -4.77 35.42 -4.91
C LEU A 447 -5.95 35.86 -5.78
N GLY A 448 -6.21 37.18 -5.84
CA GLY A 448 -7.27 37.79 -6.61
C GLY A 448 -7.84 39.02 -5.91
N TRP A 449 -9.05 39.40 -6.26
CA TRP A 449 -9.75 40.55 -5.67
C TRP A 449 -11.25 40.25 -5.53
N GLU A 450 -11.90 40.95 -4.61
CA GLU A 450 -13.34 40.90 -4.39
C GLU A 450 -13.91 42.27 -4.02
N VAL A 451 -15.22 42.45 -4.21
CA VAL A 451 -15.96 43.64 -3.76
C VAL A 451 -17.04 43.16 -2.78
N LYS A 452 -17.01 43.66 -1.54
CA LYS A 452 -18.04 43.36 -0.53
C LYS A 452 -18.96 44.56 -0.31
N GLY A 453 -20.27 44.32 -0.41
CA GLY A 453 -21.30 45.35 -0.27
C GLY A 453 -21.58 46.13 -1.56
N GLY A 454 -22.63 46.95 -1.54
CA GLY A 454 -23.07 47.77 -2.69
C GLY A 454 -22.13 48.95 -2.99
N PRO A 455 -22.29 49.64 -4.13
CA PRO A 455 -21.35 50.66 -4.61
C PRO A 455 -21.26 51.90 -3.68
N PRO A 456 -20.05 52.42 -3.38
CA PRO A 456 -18.74 51.88 -3.72
C PRO A 456 -18.36 50.82 -2.68
N GLY A 457 -18.48 49.54 -3.03
CA GLY A 457 -18.28 48.43 -2.08
C GLY A 457 -16.85 48.39 -1.54
N ASP A 458 -16.67 47.70 -0.41
CA ASP A 458 -15.36 47.43 0.19
C ASP A 458 -14.54 46.57 -0.78
N MET A 459 -13.62 47.19 -1.50
CA MET A 459 -12.70 46.51 -2.41
C MET A 459 -11.59 45.84 -1.63
N ARG A 460 -11.37 44.55 -1.87
CA ARG A 460 -10.39 43.75 -1.15
C ARG A 460 -9.48 43.01 -2.10
N LEU A 461 -8.17 43.08 -1.84
CA LEU A 461 -7.20 42.15 -2.42
C LEU A 461 -7.19 40.89 -1.57
N ARG A 462 -7.47 39.73 -2.16
CA ARG A 462 -7.29 38.43 -1.49
C ARG A 462 -5.82 38.08 -1.54
N ILE A 463 -5.24 37.69 -0.41
CA ILE A 463 -3.81 37.42 -0.28
C ILE A 463 -3.57 36.14 0.53
N THR A 464 -2.38 35.55 0.42
CA THR A 464 -1.94 34.58 1.44
C THR A 464 -1.80 35.28 2.80
N PRO A 465 -1.84 34.53 3.92
CA PRO A 465 -1.64 35.11 5.25
C PRO A 465 -0.41 36.01 5.27
N LEU A 466 -0.60 37.28 5.59
CA LEU A 466 0.42 38.32 5.50
C LEU A 466 1.51 38.11 6.57
N ASN A 467 2.77 38.00 6.18
CA ASN A 467 3.89 37.98 7.14
C ASN A 467 4.40 39.42 7.39
N VAL A 468 3.99 39.99 8.51
CA VAL A 468 4.46 41.30 8.98
C VAL A 468 5.43 41.09 10.14
N SER A 469 6.51 41.87 10.21
CA SER A 469 7.47 41.82 11.31
C SER A 469 6.76 41.92 12.68
N ILE A 470 6.99 40.93 13.54
CA ILE A 470 6.52 40.90 14.92
C ILE A 470 7.57 41.36 15.94
N ALA A 471 8.73 41.87 15.51
CA ALA A 471 9.78 42.34 16.39
C ALA A 471 9.31 43.50 17.30
N THR A 472 9.47 43.34 18.61
CA THR A 472 8.87 44.17 19.67
C THR A 472 9.80 45.19 20.33
N ASP A 473 11.03 45.38 19.84
CA ASP A 473 11.94 46.40 20.41
C ASP A 473 11.29 47.80 20.33
N ALA A 474 11.27 48.49 21.48
CA ALA A 474 10.66 49.79 21.69
C ALA A 474 11.20 50.90 20.77
N LYS A 475 12.38 50.70 20.17
CA LYS A 475 12.98 51.63 19.20
C LYS A 475 12.54 51.40 17.76
N LEU A 476 11.84 50.30 17.47
CA LEU A 476 11.42 49.96 16.11
C LEU A 476 10.16 50.75 15.72
N PRO A 477 10.11 51.33 14.51
CA PRO A 477 8.96 52.11 14.06
C PRO A 477 7.73 51.21 13.84
N GLY A 478 6.52 51.74 14.06
CA GLY A 478 5.26 51.02 13.84
C GLY A 478 4.93 49.92 14.85
N VAL A 479 3.70 49.41 14.74
CA VAL A 479 3.15 48.39 15.64
C VAL A 479 3.53 46.99 15.15
N ALA A 480 4.12 46.18 16.03
CA ALA A 480 4.50 44.81 15.73
C ALA A 480 3.30 44.00 15.17
N GLY A 481 3.52 43.31 14.06
CA GLY A 481 2.52 42.47 13.42
C GLY A 481 1.32 43.21 12.83
N LEU A 482 1.40 44.52 12.56
CA LEU A 482 0.27 45.31 12.08
C LEU A 482 0.66 46.22 10.90
N VAL A 483 -0.10 46.13 9.81
CA VAL A 483 -0.11 47.13 8.73
C VAL A 483 -1.16 48.18 9.06
N ARG A 484 -0.74 49.44 9.21
CA ARG A 484 -1.63 50.56 9.50
C ARG A 484 -2.46 50.96 8.29
N SER A 485 -3.67 51.45 8.55
CA SER A 485 -4.45 52.21 7.57
C SER A 485 -3.63 53.38 7.01
N GLY A 486 -3.77 53.63 5.72
CA GLY A 486 -2.97 54.59 4.96
C GLY A 486 -1.71 54.01 4.32
N ALA A 487 -1.27 52.78 4.69
CA ALA A 487 -0.13 52.13 4.05
C ALA A 487 -0.35 51.97 2.52
N THR A 488 0.68 52.29 1.74
CA THR A 488 0.61 52.20 0.27
C THR A 488 0.69 50.75 -0.20
N VAL A 489 -0.14 50.38 -1.17
CA VAL A 489 -0.07 49.11 -1.89
C VAL A 489 0.37 49.41 -3.31
N SER A 490 1.53 48.91 -3.73
CA SER A 490 2.11 49.26 -5.02
C SER A 490 2.86 48.10 -5.66
N GLY A 491 3.10 48.22 -6.97
CA GLY A 491 4.04 47.36 -7.69
C GLY A 491 5.44 47.96 -7.75
N SER A 492 5.84 48.78 -6.78
CA SER A 492 7.15 49.43 -6.77
C SER A 492 8.29 48.40 -6.73
N ALA A 493 9.44 48.79 -7.28
CA ALA A 493 10.64 47.99 -7.20
C ALA A 493 11.08 47.83 -5.74
N VAL A 494 11.36 46.60 -5.34
CA VAL A 494 11.89 46.27 -4.02
C VAL A 494 13.27 45.64 -4.24
N SER A 495 14.33 46.37 -3.88
CA SER A 495 15.70 45.90 -4.06
C SER A 495 16.09 45.02 -2.88
N LEU A 496 16.36 43.74 -3.14
CA LEU A 496 16.88 42.79 -2.17
C LEU A 496 18.30 42.42 -2.55
N SER A 497 19.24 42.59 -1.63
CA SER A 497 20.62 42.15 -1.84
C SER A 497 20.73 40.63 -1.73
N THR A 498 21.74 40.05 -2.39
CA THR A 498 22.06 38.63 -2.23
C THR A 498 22.36 38.29 -0.77
N GLN A 499 22.99 39.22 -0.04
CA GLN A 499 23.30 39.04 1.38
C GLN A 499 22.03 38.95 2.24
N GLU A 500 21.06 39.86 2.05
CA GLU A 500 19.76 39.79 2.75
C GLU A 500 19.04 38.45 2.48
N LEU A 501 19.11 37.94 1.25
CA LEU A 501 18.51 36.65 0.90
C LEU A 501 19.27 35.45 1.52
N LEU A 502 20.60 35.51 1.60
CA LEU A 502 21.41 34.49 2.28
C LEU A 502 21.16 34.51 3.80
N GLU A 503 21.01 35.71 4.36
CA GLU A 503 20.83 35.94 5.80
C GLU A 503 19.36 35.86 6.25
N GLY A 504 18.41 35.89 5.34
CA GLY A 504 16.98 35.93 5.68
C GLY A 504 16.56 37.14 6.53
N GLN A 505 17.38 38.19 6.56
CA GLN A 505 17.21 39.41 7.35
C GLN A 505 17.36 40.62 6.45
N SER A 506 16.61 41.69 6.73
CA SER A 506 16.73 42.94 5.98
C SER A 506 17.88 43.80 6.51
N ALA A 507 18.63 44.41 5.60
CA ALA A 507 19.66 45.38 5.92
C ALA A 507 19.08 46.67 6.55
N ALA A 508 17.78 46.93 6.36
CA ALA A 508 17.08 48.04 6.99
C ALA A 508 16.75 47.76 8.48
N GLY A 509 16.86 46.52 8.93
CA GLY A 509 16.58 46.07 10.30
C GLY A 509 15.32 45.21 10.43
N PRO A 510 15.07 44.64 11.63
CA PRO A 510 14.05 43.61 11.85
C PRO A 510 12.62 44.02 11.48
N GLN A 511 12.33 45.33 11.51
CA GLN A 511 11.03 45.88 11.11
C GLN A 511 10.69 45.67 9.63
N ALA A 512 11.70 45.44 8.79
CA ALA A 512 11.57 45.26 7.34
C ALA A 512 11.76 43.79 6.87
N ASP A 513 12.01 42.85 7.79
CA ASP A 513 12.26 41.44 7.47
C ASP A 513 11.11 40.76 6.69
N GLY A 514 9.88 41.28 6.81
CA GLY A 514 8.71 40.74 6.13
C GLY A 514 8.89 40.60 4.62
N ILE A 515 9.60 41.55 3.98
CA ILE A 515 9.90 41.50 2.55
C ILE A 515 10.80 40.30 2.21
N VAL A 516 11.89 40.13 2.96
CA VAL A 516 12.89 39.07 2.74
C VAL A 516 12.23 37.71 2.98
N GLN A 517 11.57 37.54 4.13
CA GLN A 517 10.95 36.29 4.54
C GLN A 517 9.84 35.83 3.57
N GLU A 518 9.00 36.75 3.06
CA GLU A 518 7.97 36.41 2.06
C GLU A 518 8.59 36.02 0.70
N THR A 519 9.70 36.67 0.33
CA THR A 519 10.44 36.31 -0.89
C THR A 519 11.01 34.88 -0.77
N LEU A 520 11.59 34.55 0.38
CA LEU A 520 12.09 33.21 0.68
C LEU A 520 10.96 32.17 0.69
N ALA A 521 9.87 32.44 1.40
CA ALA A 521 8.73 31.54 1.52
C ALA A 521 8.07 31.25 0.16
N LEU A 522 7.90 32.28 -0.69
CA LEU A 522 7.38 32.11 -2.04
C LEU A 522 8.32 31.25 -2.89
N GLY A 523 9.63 31.52 -2.84
CA GLY A 523 10.63 30.74 -3.57
C GLY A 523 10.65 29.27 -3.18
N THR A 524 10.62 28.95 -1.89
CA THR A 524 10.65 27.56 -1.42
C THR A 524 9.33 26.83 -1.68
N ARG A 525 8.19 27.52 -1.61
CA ARG A 525 6.87 26.97 -2.01
C ARG A 525 6.83 26.65 -3.51
N LEU A 526 7.36 27.54 -4.36
CA LEU A 526 7.47 27.26 -5.80
C LEU A 526 8.40 26.08 -6.07
N THR A 527 9.50 25.98 -5.35
CA THR A 527 10.45 24.87 -5.49
C THR A 527 9.85 23.54 -4.98
N LEU A 528 9.02 23.57 -3.93
CA LEU A 528 8.27 22.41 -3.46
C LEU A 528 7.29 21.89 -4.53
N LEU A 529 6.58 22.79 -5.23
CA LEU A 529 5.64 22.40 -6.30
C LEU A 529 6.37 21.94 -7.58
N LEU A 530 7.29 22.77 -8.08
CA LEU A 530 7.90 22.64 -9.41
C LEU A 530 9.22 21.87 -9.42
N GLY A 531 9.84 21.66 -8.26
CA GLY A 531 11.20 21.15 -8.16
C GLY A 531 12.24 22.15 -8.66
N GLN A 532 13.49 22.01 -8.20
CA GLN A 532 14.57 22.92 -8.61
C GLN A 532 14.82 22.94 -10.13
N GLY A 533 14.58 21.81 -10.82
CA GLY A 533 14.76 21.67 -12.27
C GLY A 533 13.51 21.95 -13.11
N GLY A 534 12.39 22.32 -12.50
CA GLY A 534 11.14 22.67 -13.18
C GLY A 534 10.24 21.51 -13.64
N ASN A 535 10.51 20.30 -13.14
CA ASN A 535 9.75 19.05 -13.27
C ASN A 535 9.08 18.78 -14.64
N ALA A 536 8.11 17.86 -14.70
CA ALA A 536 7.37 17.53 -15.92
C ALA A 536 6.45 18.67 -16.42
N LEU A 537 6.19 19.69 -15.60
CA LEU A 537 5.44 20.87 -16.00
C LEU A 537 6.29 21.84 -16.84
N GLY A 538 7.61 21.69 -16.91
CA GLY A 538 8.48 22.54 -17.73
C GLY A 538 8.48 24.02 -17.31
N LEU A 539 8.14 24.29 -16.05
CA LEU A 539 8.25 25.62 -15.43
C LEU A 539 9.34 25.58 -14.38
N VAL A 540 10.43 26.31 -14.60
CA VAL A 540 11.54 26.38 -13.66
C VAL A 540 11.26 27.50 -12.65
N PRO A 541 11.23 27.21 -11.33
CA PRO A 541 11.09 28.25 -10.33
C PRO A 541 12.35 29.14 -10.30
N PRO A 542 12.20 30.44 -10.01
CA PRO A 542 13.36 31.33 -9.88
C PRO A 542 14.31 30.87 -8.77
N THR A 543 15.61 30.88 -9.03
CA THR A 543 16.62 30.51 -8.04
C THR A 543 16.75 31.61 -6.99
N VAL A 544 16.35 31.30 -5.76
CA VAL A 544 16.61 32.15 -4.59
C VAL A 544 17.99 31.77 -4.04
N PRO A 545 18.92 32.72 -3.84
CA PRO A 545 20.20 32.46 -3.18
C PRO A 545 19.95 31.73 -1.87
N ALA A 546 20.70 30.68 -1.56
CA ALA A 546 20.54 29.90 -0.34
C ALA A 546 21.89 29.67 0.31
N PRO A 547 21.96 29.66 1.65
CA PRO A 547 23.18 29.26 2.33
C PRO A 547 23.44 27.77 2.05
N TYR A 548 24.70 27.43 1.76
CA TYR A 548 25.13 26.05 1.52
C TYR A 548 24.28 25.30 0.48
N PRO A 549 24.22 25.79 -0.78
CA PRO A 549 23.38 25.18 -1.80
C PRO A 549 23.80 23.72 -2.05
N GLY A 550 22.84 22.80 -2.00
CA GLY A 550 23.06 21.37 -2.22
C GLY A 550 23.65 20.60 -1.04
N GLN A 551 23.94 21.26 0.09
CA GLN A 551 24.42 20.57 1.29
C GLN A 551 23.27 19.84 2.00
N THR A 552 23.59 18.66 2.53
CA THR A 552 22.72 17.88 3.41
C THR A 552 23.28 17.97 4.82
N PHE A 553 22.43 18.31 5.78
CA PHE A 553 22.81 18.41 7.19
C PHE A 553 22.23 17.24 7.96
N LYS A 554 23.00 16.68 8.90
CA LYS A 554 22.53 15.62 9.79
C LYS A 554 21.80 16.22 10.98
N LEU A 555 20.70 15.58 11.39
CA LEU A 555 19.93 15.96 12.57
C LEU A 555 20.12 14.91 13.66
N LEU A 556 20.07 15.35 14.92
CA LEU A 556 20.05 14.46 16.07
C LEU A 556 18.67 13.77 16.16
N PRO A 557 18.59 12.44 16.10
CA PRO A 557 17.34 11.71 16.33
C PRO A 557 17.02 11.61 17.84
N PRO A 558 15.74 11.37 18.21
CA PRO A 558 14.59 11.24 17.33
C PRO A 558 14.02 12.60 16.90
N VAL A 559 13.45 12.66 15.69
CA VAL A 559 12.58 13.75 15.26
C VAL A 559 11.13 13.29 15.40
N GLU A 560 10.47 13.76 16.44
CA GLU A 560 9.10 13.38 16.79
C GLU A 560 8.05 13.95 15.82
N VAL A 561 6.88 13.32 15.78
CA VAL A 561 5.71 13.84 15.08
C VAL A 561 5.29 15.17 15.71
N GLY A 562 5.20 16.23 14.90
CA GLY A 562 4.86 17.57 15.38
C GLY A 562 5.99 18.27 16.14
N ALA A 563 7.26 17.83 15.96
CA ALA A 563 8.40 18.50 16.57
C ALA A 563 8.43 19.99 16.21
N THR A 564 8.57 20.83 17.23
CA THR A 564 8.68 22.29 17.09
C THR A 564 10.13 22.77 16.99
N ARG A 565 11.09 21.86 17.25
CA ARG A 565 12.52 22.14 17.20
C ARG A 565 13.27 20.98 16.57
N LEU A 566 14.29 21.29 15.79
CA LEU A 566 15.26 20.32 15.29
C LEU A 566 16.66 20.71 15.77
N PHE A 567 17.49 19.70 16.04
CA PHE A 567 18.87 19.90 16.49
C PHE A 567 19.82 19.33 15.43
N LEU A 568 20.83 20.13 15.05
CA LEU A 568 21.87 19.66 14.13
C LEU A 568 22.89 18.79 14.85
N ASP A 569 23.30 17.71 14.16
CA ASP A 569 24.41 16.85 14.55
C ASP A 569 25.74 17.53 14.18
N GLY A 570 26.14 18.48 15.02
CA GLY A 570 27.34 19.30 14.88
C GLY A 570 27.15 20.61 14.10
N ILE A 571 28.03 21.57 14.37
CA ILE A 571 28.08 22.86 13.68
C ILE A 571 28.87 22.69 12.36
N PRO A 572 28.32 23.05 11.19
CA PRO A 572 29.04 22.88 9.93
C PRO A 572 30.35 23.68 9.89
N LEU A 573 31.47 22.99 9.63
CA LEU A 573 32.80 23.61 9.49
C LEU A 573 32.91 24.32 8.13
N ALA A 574 32.33 25.50 8.03
CA ALA A 574 32.58 26.42 6.92
C ALA A 574 32.71 27.84 7.45
N SER A 575 33.61 28.04 8.42
CA SER A 575 34.25 29.34 8.59
C SER A 575 35.44 29.36 7.63
N THR A 576 35.44 30.31 6.69
CA THR A 576 36.73 30.86 6.27
C THR A 576 37.41 31.35 7.54
N SER A 577 38.43 30.61 7.98
CA SER A 577 39.42 30.97 9.00
C SER A 577 39.13 32.28 9.76
N GLY A 578 38.48 32.18 10.93
CA GLY A 578 38.44 33.26 11.91
C GLY A 578 37.16 34.11 12.03
N SER A 579 36.05 33.73 11.39
CA SER A 579 34.75 34.39 11.62
C SER A 579 34.05 33.78 12.84
N THR A 580 33.70 34.63 13.81
CA THR A 580 32.91 34.30 15.02
C THR A 580 31.40 34.35 14.74
N THR A 581 30.99 34.33 13.47
CA THR A 581 29.58 34.47 13.08
C THR A 581 28.92 33.09 12.96
N PRO A 582 27.77 32.87 13.61
CA PRO A 582 27.09 31.58 13.60
C PRO A 582 26.68 31.14 12.20
N VAL A 583 26.72 29.82 11.96
CA VAL A 583 26.49 29.22 10.65
C VAL A 583 25.00 29.18 10.33
N GLN A 584 24.59 29.92 9.31
CA GLN A 584 23.19 30.03 8.93
C GLN A 584 22.73 28.87 8.05
N VAL A 585 22.38 27.76 8.69
CA VAL A 585 21.95 26.51 8.04
C VAL A 585 20.56 26.61 7.40
N ALA A 586 19.72 27.50 7.90
CA ALA A 586 18.33 27.74 7.50
C ALA A 586 17.94 29.19 7.75
N ARG A 587 16.82 29.62 7.15
CA ARG A 587 16.35 31.01 7.21
C ARG A 587 14.88 31.09 7.62
N PRO A 588 14.47 32.13 8.37
CA PRO A 588 13.06 32.36 8.67
C PRO A 588 12.17 32.35 7.42
N GLY A 589 11.08 31.60 7.46
CA GLY A 589 10.11 31.46 6.36
C GLY A 589 10.48 30.43 5.29
N GLU A 590 11.68 29.84 5.34
CA GLU A 590 12.13 28.82 4.40
C GLU A 590 11.44 27.47 4.65
N LEU A 591 11.07 26.77 3.57
CA LEU A 591 10.69 25.35 3.62
C LEU A 591 11.91 24.48 3.37
N LEU A 592 12.10 23.45 4.21
CA LEU A 592 13.16 22.45 4.09
C LEU A 592 12.59 21.04 4.11
N LEU A 593 13.34 20.09 3.56
CA LEU A 593 12.99 18.67 3.59
C LEU A 593 13.64 18.01 4.80
N VAL A 594 12.84 17.26 5.56
CA VAL A 594 13.33 16.36 6.62
C VAL A 594 13.17 14.93 6.12
N ARG A 595 14.26 14.15 6.10
CA ARG A 595 14.26 12.76 5.62
C ARG A 595 14.98 11.85 6.61
N GLY A 596 14.40 10.70 6.92
CA GLY A 596 15.01 9.69 7.78
C GLY A 596 14.21 8.39 7.77
N ALA A 597 14.65 7.41 8.55
CA ALA A 597 13.93 6.16 8.76
C ALA A 597 13.20 6.14 10.12
N ASP A 598 12.01 5.54 10.14
CA ASP A 598 11.29 5.20 11.37
C ASP A 598 11.86 3.92 12.03
N ASP A 599 11.24 3.52 13.13
CA ASP A 599 11.59 2.33 13.92
C ASP A 599 11.41 1.02 13.17
N GLU A 600 10.45 0.96 12.24
CA GLU A 600 10.20 -0.15 11.32
C GLU A 600 11.21 -0.19 10.15
N GLY A 601 12.04 0.84 10.00
CA GLY A 601 13.02 0.96 8.92
C GLY A 601 12.43 1.44 7.58
N THR A 602 11.23 2.02 7.61
CA THR A 602 10.59 2.71 6.49
C THR A 602 11.13 4.13 6.38
N TRP A 603 11.44 4.55 5.16
CA TRP A 603 12.02 5.86 4.90
C TRP A 603 10.95 6.88 4.54
N TRP A 604 10.93 8.00 5.27
CA TRP A 604 9.96 9.08 5.10
C TRP A 604 10.63 10.38 4.71
N GLN A 605 9.89 11.21 3.99
CA GLN A 605 10.26 12.59 3.67
C GLN A 605 9.10 13.54 3.95
N GLY A 606 9.34 14.46 4.88
CA GLY A 606 8.42 15.53 5.25
C GLY A 606 8.96 16.92 4.92
N VAL A 607 8.15 17.93 5.20
CA VAL A 607 8.49 19.35 5.01
C VAL A 607 8.45 20.06 6.36
N ALA A 608 9.51 20.80 6.65
CA ALA A 608 9.65 21.66 7.81
C ALA A 608 9.58 23.13 7.38
N GLN A 609 8.73 23.92 8.03
CA GLN A 609 8.72 25.38 7.86
C GLN A 609 9.53 26.02 8.98
N VAL A 610 10.61 26.69 8.63
CA VAL A 610 11.54 27.31 9.58
C VAL A 610 10.97 28.62 10.10
N ASP A 611 10.98 28.79 11.42
CA ASP A 611 10.67 30.06 12.07
C ASP A 611 11.96 30.84 12.37
N THR A 612 12.85 30.25 13.16
CA THR A 612 14.10 30.87 13.60
C THR A 612 15.22 29.85 13.69
N VAL A 613 16.46 30.33 13.64
CA VAL A 613 17.66 29.52 13.87
C VAL A 613 18.48 30.23 14.93
N SER A 614 18.85 29.51 15.99
CA SER A 614 19.68 30.00 17.07
C SER A 614 20.84 29.04 17.33
N VAL A 615 21.93 29.59 17.86
CA VAL A 615 23.03 28.81 18.43
C VAL A 615 22.97 29.01 19.93
N LEU A 616 22.75 27.93 20.66
CA LEU A 616 22.55 27.92 22.11
C LEU A 616 23.51 26.92 22.74
N THR A 617 23.89 27.14 24.00
CA THR A 617 24.50 26.10 24.83
C THR A 617 23.48 25.00 25.12
N GLY A 618 23.92 23.75 25.30
CA GLY A 618 23.05 22.63 25.67
C GLY A 618 22.17 22.88 26.90
N ALA A 619 22.68 23.62 27.90
CA ALA A 619 21.89 24.05 29.06
C ALA A 619 20.76 25.03 28.68
N ALA A 620 21.08 26.10 27.94
CA ALA A 620 20.09 27.07 27.48
C ALA A 620 19.00 26.45 26.58
N ALA A 621 19.36 25.49 25.72
CA ALA A 621 18.40 24.77 24.89
C ALA A 621 17.40 23.93 25.72
N ARG A 622 17.82 23.42 26.89
CA ARG A 622 16.96 22.73 27.86
C ARG A 622 16.11 23.68 28.68
N ASP A 623 16.67 24.82 29.09
CA ASP A 623 15.97 25.81 29.92
C ASP A 623 14.87 26.56 29.15
N GLU A 624 15.03 26.76 27.83
CA GLU A 624 13.99 27.31 26.95
C GLU A 624 12.80 26.35 26.72
N ASP A 625 12.83 25.14 27.29
CA ASP A 625 11.83 24.09 27.08
C ASP A 625 11.03 23.70 28.34
N PRO A 626 10.12 24.56 28.84
CA PRO A 626 9.29 24.16 29.97
C PRO A 626 8.11 23.24 29.60
N VAL A 627 7.69 23.11 28.31
CA VAL A 627 6.42 22.43 27.95
C VAL A 627 6.32 21.80 26.53
N THR A 628 7.38 21.59 25.72
CA THR A 628 7.17 21.06 24.34
C THR A 628 7.45 19.57 24.14
N ALA A 629 6.79 18.97 23.13
CA ALA A 629 6.83 17.54 22.79
C ALA A 629 8.19 17.02 22.26
N THR A 630 9.25 17.85 22.24
CA THR A 630 10.57 17.49 21.71
C THR A 630 11.63 17.74 22.77
N PRO A 631 11.98 16.73 23.59
CA PRO A 631 13.02 16.88 24.60
C PRO A 631 14.37 17.17 23.94
N THR A 632 15.20 17.99 24.59
CA THR A 632 16.57 18.23 24.12
C THR A 632 17.36 16.92 24.15
N PRO A 633 18.09 16.54 23.08
CA PRO A 633 18.86 15.31 23.04
C PRO A 633 19.91 15.22 24.18
N VAL A 634 20.03 14.03 24.78
CA VAL A 634 20.95 13.76 25.91
C VAL A 634 22.43 13.93 25.52
N CYS A 635 22.75 13.93 24.22
CA CYS A 635 24.11 14.00 23.72
C CYS A 635 24.76 15.39 23.82
N CYS A 636 23.99 16.46 24.06
CA CYS A 636 24.53 17.81 24.13
C CYS A 636 25.00 18.14 25.55
N GLY A 637 26.31 18.29 25.76
CA GLY A 637 26.86 18.74 27.03
C GLY A 637 26.33 20.14 27.41
N ASP A 638 26.28 20.48 28.70
CA ASP A 638 25.72 21.74 29.19
C ASP A 638 26.34 22.98 28.52
N ASP A 639 27.66 22.94 28.28
CA ASP A 639 28.44 24.03 27.69
C ASP A 639 28.67 23.88 26.17
N GLU A 640 28.15 22.82 25.54
CA GLU A 640 28.34 22.59 24.11
C GLU A 640 27.40 23.46 23.28
N GLU A 641 27.93 24.11 22.24
CA GLU A 641 27.12 24.88 21.30
C GLU A 641 26.34 23.95 20.36
N VAL A 642 25.03 24.14 20.31
CA VAL A 642 24.09 23.39 19.49
C VAL A 642 23.31 24.36 18.62
N VAL A 643 23.15 24.01 17.35
CA VAL A 643 22.26 24.76 16.45
C VAL A 643 20.84 24.23 16.61
N VAL A 644 19.95 25.11 17.04
CA VAL A 644 18.52 24.84 17.23
C VAL A 644 17.74 25.51 16.11
N ILE A 645 16.95 24.72 15.39
CA ILE A 645 16.06 25.17 14.32
C ILE A 645 14.64 25.10 14.85
N THR A 646 14.05 26.26 15.15
CA THR A 646 12.66 26.36 15.58
C THR A 646 11.75 26.32 14.36
N LEU A 647 10.70 25.51 14.43
CA LEU A 647 9.77 25.27 13.33
C LEU A 647 8.42 25.91 13.62
N ARG A 648 7.79 26.45 12.57
CA ARG A 648 6.36 26.81 12.58
C ARG A 648 5.48 25.58 12.41
N ASP A 649 5.93 24.66 11.57
CA ASP A 649 5.20 23.46 11.22
C ASP A 649 6.18 22.36 10.76
N LEU A 650 5.82 21.11 11.02
CA LEU A 650 6.52 19.91 10.58
C LEU A 650 5.50 18.82 10.26
N GLN A 651 5.49 18.40 8.99
CA GLN A 651 4.56 17.38 8.51
C GLN A 651 5.28 16.04 8.36
N LEU A 652 5.10 15.17 9.36
CA LEU A 652 5.60 13.79 9.39
C LEU A 652 4.54 12.84 9.96
N PRO A 653 4.38 11.62 9.42
CA PRO A 653 3.38 10.67 9.91
C PRO A 653 3.91 9.79 11.05
N LYS A 654 5.24 9.63 11.15
CA LYS A 654 5.94 8.83 12.15
C LYS A 654 7.21 9.54 12.60
N ALA A 655 7.68 9.21 13.80
CA ALA A 655 8.95 9.71 14.32
C ALA A 655 10.13 9.12 13.52
N LEU A 656 11.14 9.95 13.25
CA LEU A 656 12.34 9.53 12.54
C LEU A 656 13.46 9.29 13.55
N VAL A 657 13.94 8.05 13.61
CA VAL A 657 14.90 7.61 14.64
C VAL A 657 16.30 7.33 14.08
N ARG A 658 16.45 7.25 12.75
CA ARG A 658 17.72 6.88 12.11
C ARG A 658 18.01 7.69 10.85
N ASP A 659 19.28 8.04 10.67
CA ASP A 659 19.83 8.75 9.50
C ASP A 659 19.03 9.99 9.10
N VAL A 660 18.61 10.77 10.10
CA VAL A 660 17.74 11.91 9.90
C VAL A 660 18.55 13.08 9.33
N THR A 661 18.03 13.69 8.27
CA THR A 661 18.72 14.73 7.50
C THR A 661 17.81 15.89 7.14
N LEU A 662 18.39 17.09 7.06
CA LEU A 662 17.77 18.33 6.61
C LEU A 662 18.35 18.76 5.26
N ARG A 663 17.47 19.05 4.29
CA ARG A 663 17.85 19.21 2.87
C ARG A 663 17.02 20.28 2.14
N ARG A 664 17.50 20.69 0.95
CA ARG A 664 16.84 21.67 0.05
C ARG A 664 16.48 21.08 -1.33
N ASP A 665 16.74 19.80 -1.57
CA ASP A 665 16.69 19.17 -2.89
C ASP A 665 15.28 18.72 -3.33
N PHE A 666 14.31 19.64 -3.26
CA PHE A 666 12.94 19.42 -3.75
C PHE A 666 12.93 18.98 -5.21
N LYS A 667 12.32 17.81 -5.46
CA LYS A 667 12.13 17.26 -6.81
C LYS A 667 10.86 17.77 -7.48
N GLY A 668 9.94 18.34 -6.71
CA GLY A 668 8.62 18.72 -7.19
C GLY A 668 7.71 17.52 -7.40
N PHE A 669 6.52 17.81 -7.91
CA PHE A 669 5.49 16.81 -8.19
C PHE A 669 4.86 17.05 -9.56
N GLY A 670 4.45 15.98 -10.23
CA GLY A 670 3.69 16.09 -11.46
C GLY A 670 2.26 16.56 -11.20
N GLY A 671 1.61 17.02 -12.27
CA GLY A 671 0.23 17.51 -12.20
C GLY A 671 -0.76 16.49 -11.61
N PRO A 672 -0.78 15.23 -12.09
CA PRO A 672 -1.66 14.18 -11.57
C PRO A 672 -1.56 13.97 -10.05
N SER A 673 -0.35 13.86 -9.50
CA SER A 673 -0.16 13.68 -8.05
C SER A 673 -0.56 14.93 -7.26
N LEU A 674 -0.24 16.13 -7.76
CA LEU A 674 -0.70 17.38 -7.15
C LEU A 674 -2.23 17.52 -7.15
N ALA A 675 -2.90 17.02 -8.19
CA ALA A 675 -4.34 17.09 -8.30
C ALA A 675 -5.06 16.11 -7.36
N THR A 676 -4.60 14.86 -7.32
CA THR A 676 -5.18 13.82 -6.47
C THR A 676 -4.80 13.97 -5.01
N GLY A 677 -3.63 14.58 -4.71
CA GLY A 677 -3.05 14.61 -3.37
C GLY A 677 -2.46 13.27 -2.94
N VAL A 678 -2.33 12.32 -3.88
CA VAL A 678 -1.80 10.96 -3.68
C VAL A 678 -0.57 10.80 -4.56
N MET A 679 0.45 10.10 -4.04
CA MET A 679 1.65 9.80 -4.83
C MET A 679 1.31 8.79 -5.92
N LEU A 680 1.00 9.29 -7.11
CA LEU A 680 0.68 8.44 -8.24
C LEU A 680 1.94 7.77 -8.80
N PRO A 681 1.81 6.51 -9.27
CA PRO A 681 2.92 5.76 -9.82
C PRO A 681 3.40 6.37 -11.14
N ILE A 682 4.63 6.04 -11.53
CA ILE A 682 5.30 6.65 -12.69
C ILE A 682 4.55 6.42 -14.01
N GLU A 683 3.75 5.36 -14.11
CA GLU A 683 2.89 5.07 -15.26
C GLU A 683 1.72 6.06 -15.40
N LEU A 684 1.25 6.64 -14.30
CA LEU A 684 0.18 7.63 -14.28
C LEU A 684 0.71 9.06 -14.16
N ASP A 685 1.85 9.22 -13.48
CA ASP A 685 2.54 10.48 -13.31
C ASP A 685 4.06 10.32 -13.52
N PRO A 686 4.55 10.36 -14.77
CA PRO A 686 5.97 10.33 -15.04
C PRO A 686 6.76 11.48 -14.39
N GLY A 687 6.06 12.53 -13.94
CA GLY A 687 6.65 13.71 -13.30
C GLY A 687 7.01 13.51 -11.83
N THR A 688 6.53 12.45 -11.18
CA THR A 688 6.94 12.09 -9.82
C THR A 688 8.18 11.21 -9.87
N VAL A 689 9.33 11.81 -9.53
CA VAL A 689 10.60 11.07 -9.41
C VAL A 689 10.58 10.27 -8.12
N ASN A 690 10.79 8.95 -8.24
CA ASN A 690 11.07 8.08 -7.10
C ASN A 690 12.39 8.51 -6.46
N VAL A 691 12.36 8.81 -5.17
CA VAL A 691 13.56 9.10 -4.40
C VAL A 691 13.98 7.82 -3.71
N THR A 692 15.21 7.39 -3.93
CA THR A 692 15.75 6.17 -3.31
C THR A 692 16.95 6.47 -2.43
N VAL A 693 17.17 5.62 -1.43
CA VAL A 693 18.28 5.68 -0.48
C VAL A 693 18.90 4.29 -0.33
N GLN A 694 20.19 4.24 -0.01
CA GLN A 694 20.87 2.98 0.33
C GLN A 694 20.82 2.79 1.84
N ASP A 695 20.31 1.64 2.27
CA ASP A 695 20.18 1.27 3.68
C ASP A 695 20.69 -0.16 3.86
N GLY A 696 21.82 -0.33 4.54
CA GLY A 696 22.46 -1.65 4.72
C GLY A 696 22.81 -2.37 3.40
N GLY A 697 23.08 -1.62 2.32
CA GLY A 697 23.32 -2.18 0.99
C GLY A 697 22.07 -2.52 0.18
N VAL A 698 20.88 -2.24 0.72
CA VAL A 698 19.59 -2.40 0.03
C VAL A 698 19.09 -1.04 -0.44
N THR A 699 18.61 -0.97 -1.68
CA THR A 699 17.97 0.25 -2.20
C THR A 699 16.53 0.32 -1.67
N LYS A 700 16.21 1.36 -0.90
CA LYS A 700 14.85 1.63 -0.40
C LYS A 700 14.28 2.88 -1.05
N THR A 701 13.00 2.87 -1.36
CA THR A 701 12.26 4.05 -1.85
C THR A 701 11.78 4.87 -0.65
N VAL A 702 11.96 6.18 -0.72
CA VAL A 702 11.52 7.16 0.28
C VAL A 702 10.07 7.53 0.01
N LEU A 703 9.24 7.46 1.04
CA LEU A 703 7.84 7.87 1.00
C LEU A 703 7.74 9.40 1.06
N ARG A 704 7.12 9.98 0.03
CA ARG A 704 7.01 11.44 -0.18
C ARG A 704 5.58 11.95 0.01
N ASP A 705 4.65 11.12 0.45
CA ASP A 705 3.26 11.47 0.73
C ASP A 705 3.12 12.67 1.68
N PRO A 706 3.93 12.80 2.76
CA PRO A 706 3.89 13.98 3.60
C PRO A 706 4.33 15.25 2.87
N GLU A 707 5.38 15.17 2.04
CA GLU A 707 5.82 16.28 1.17
C GLU A 707 4.74 16.67 0.15
N LEU A 708 4.08 15.69 -0.47
CA LEU A 708 2.99 15.93 -1.43
C LEU A 708 1.80 16.60 -0.77
N ARG A 709 1.45 16.22 0.47
CA ARG A 709 0.35 16.81 1.22
C ARG A 709 0.57 18.32 1.44
N VAL A 710 1.80 18.72 1.79
CA VAL A 710 2.17 20.14 1.91
C VAL A 710 2.13 20.84 0.55
N ALA A 711 2.64 20.20 -0.50
CA ALA A 711 2.59 20.76 -1.86
C ALA A 711 1.13 20.99 -2.34
N ALA A 712 0.25 20.00 -2.14
CA ALA A 712 -1.16 20.10 -2.47
C ALA A 712 -1.88 21.18 -1.65
N ALA A 713 -1.55 21.32 -0.35
CA ALA A 713 -2.08 22.38 0.50
C ALA A 713 -1.67 23.77 0.00
N VAL A 714 -0.39 23.98 -0.31
CA VAL A 714 0.13 25.23 -0.90
C VAL A 714 -0.63 25.59 -2.18
N LEU A 715 -0.78 24.62 -3.10
CA LEU A 715 -1.52 24.84 -4.33
C LEU A 715 -2.98 25.23 -4.05
N LYS A 716 -3.66 24.51 -3.16
CA LYS A 716 -5.06 24.79 -2.79
C LYS A 716 -5.23 26.18 -2.17
N THR A 717 -4.30 26.60 -1.30
CA THR A 717 -4.27 27.96 -0.76
C THR A 717 -4.15 28.99 -1.88
N TRP A 718 -3.28 28.77 -2.87
CA TRP A 718 -3.10 29.69 -4.00
C TRP A 718 -4.29 29.76 -4.94
N LEU A 719 -5.14 28.72 -4.97
CA LEU A 719 -6.41 28.73 -5.70
C LEU A 719 -7.54 29.40 -4.89
N GLY A 720 -7.27 29.83 -3.66
CA GLY A 720 -8.23 30.50 -2.80
C GLY A 720 -9.21 29.55 -2.10
N GLY A 721 -8.88 28.26 -1.99
CA GLY A 721 -9.59 27.31 -1.13
C GLY A 721 -9.26 27.51 0.36
N PRO A 722 -10.11 27.02 1.28
CA PRO A 722 -9.79 27.01 2.70
C PRO A 722 -8.55 26.14 2.96
N THR A 723 -7.63 26.66 3.79
CA THR A 723 -6.49 25.95 4.38
C THR A 723 -6.96 24.86 5.31
#